data_AF-A0A3M9LEW9-F1
#
_entry.id   AF-A0A3M9LEW9-F1
#
_cell.length_a   1.000
_cell.length_b   1.000
_cell.length_c   1.000
_cell.angle_alpha   90.00
_cell.angle_beta   90.00
_cell.angle_gamma   90.00
#
_symmetry.space_group_name_H-M   'P 1'
#
loop_
_entity.id
_entity.type
_entity.pdbx_description
1 polymer ?
#
loop_
_entity_poly.entity_id
_entity_poly.type
_entity_poly.pdbx_seq_one_letter_code
_entity_poly.pdbx_strand_id
1 'polypeptide(L)'
;MNGVDTMNQMKIALALCAALMLIITIPAASAITVDGYNDTGEWDVNWAFGQNNNLSHTYDPEGPFGDRMEVRQGGVNILVTSEWNMIDPKNDSGKDFDDSMASAGESSGSDISKIYAHYDMVNDTLYGMSEVYGIPGDYDGDGDVSNTSPDTIGAAGPAGSGLGVGESWTINLYQDSNYSIITVSNNDWSVDTNTGMTYSDVDARLSNDAVNSVYEISISNFSNYFTLVPGATFEVQIAAGATPDQVGEDFGSIVFQIPEPGIDIEKSTNGDDADTPTGPFIPVGDDVEWVYNVTNTGNIPLANITVTDDKGVTAVYQSGDDGDNILQTDEVWIYNATGISVAGQYKNNATVTGEYGLITVTDEDPSHYFGVNSSIDIEKATNGEDADTPTGPYVTVGGDVVWTYNVTNTGNSNLTDIMVQDNMGVTPSYVSGDTNDDLVMEPGEVWMYNATGTAEEGQYANLGNVTGTDPTEADVTDEDPSHYFGSTPLIDIEKSTNGDDADTPTGPFIPVGDDVEWVYNVTNTGNVNLSSIDVQDNITGVTPAYLSGDTNDDGIMEPGEVWMYNATGIAEEGQYANLGNVTGTPEVGENVTDEDPSHYFGSTPLIDIEKSTNGDDADTPTGPLVPVGDDVEWVYNVTNTGNVNLSSIDVQDNITGVTPAYLSGDTNDDGIMEPGEVWMYNATGIAEEGQYANLGNVTGTPEVGENVTDEDPSHYFGSTPLIDIEKSTNGDDADTPTGPLVPVGDDVEWVYNVTNTGNVNLSSIDVQDNITGVTPAYLSGDTNDDGILEPGEVWMYNATGIAEEGQYANLGNVTGTDPTEADVTDEDPSHYFGSTPLIDIEKSTNGDDADTPTGPLVPVGADVEWVYNVTNTGNVNLSSIDVQDNITGVTPAYLSGDTNDDGILEPGEVWMYNATGIAEEGQYANLGNVTGTDPTEADVTDEDPSHYFGSTPLIDIEKSTN
;
A
#
# COMPACT_ATOMS: atom_id res chain seq x y z
N MET A 1 -53.65 -28.53 -22.64
CA MET A 1 -54.11 -29.92 -22.78
C MET A 1 -55.63 -29.91 -22.78
N ASN A 2 -56.23 -30.42 -23.85
CA ASN A 2 -57.68 -30.47 -24.06
C ASN A 2 -58.30 -31.66 -23.33
N GLY A 3 -59.46 -31.43 -22.72
CA GLY A 3 -60.51 -32.44 -22.65
C GLY A 3 -60.81 -33.04 -21.28
N VAL A 4 -61.49 -32.29 -20.41
CA VAL A 4 -62.38 -32.84 -19.36
C VAL A 4 -63.45 -31.81 -19.04
N ASP A 5 -64.44 -31.57 -19.92
CA ASP A 5 -65.52 -30.64 -19.57
C ASP A 5 -66.90 -30.96 -20.19
N THR A 6 -67.16 -32.23 -20.46
CA THR A 6 -68.47 -32.71 -20.95
C THR A 6 -69.06 -33.84 -20.10
N MET A 7 -68.37 -34.27 -19.04
CA MET A 7 -68.84 -35.33 -18.14
C MET A 7 -69.44 -34.83 -16.82
N ASN A 8 -69.17 -33.57 -16.42
CA ASN A 8 -69.75 -32.97 -15.21
C ASN A 8 -71.12 -32.32 -15.48
N GLN A 9 -71.35 -31.75 -16.67
CA GLN A 9 -72.67 -31.24 -17.04
C GLN A 9 -73.73 -32.35 -17.19
N MET A 10 -73.32 -33.60 -17.42
CA MET A 10 -74.24 -34.74 -17.57
C MET A 10 -74.55 -35.47 -16.26
N LYS A 11 -73.79 -35.19 -15.18
CA LYS A 11 -74.05 -35.72 -13.83
C LYS A 11 -74.94 -34.78 -13.00
N ILE A 12 -74.87 -33.47 -13.26
CA ILE A 12 -75.76 -32.48 -12.64
C ILE A 12 -77.19 -32.63 -13.19
N ALA A 13 -77.35 -32.91 -14.49
CA ALA A 13 -78.66 -33.20 -15.09
C ALA A 13 -79.28 -34.55 -14.66
N LEU A 14 -78.49 -35.49 -14.12
CA LEU A 14 -78.98 -36.79 -13.66
C LEU A 14 -79.22 -36.84 -12.14
N ALA A 15 -78.57 -35.97 -11.36
CA ALA A 15 -78.84 -35.77 -9.93
C ALA A 15 -80.15 -34.99 -9.71
N LEU A 16 -80.49 -34.04 -10.60
CA LEU A 16 -81.80 -33.37 -10.59
C LEU A 16 -83.00 -34.30 -10.89
N CYS A 17 -82.77 -35.50 -11.42
CA CYS A 17 -83.85 -36.47 -11.69
C CYS A 17 -84.01 -37.54 -10.59
N ALA A 18 -83.10 -37.63 -9.63
CA ALA A 18 -83.14 -38.65 -8.57
C ALA A 18 -83.68 -38.12 -7.22
N ALA A 19 -83.66 -36.80 -7.01
CA ALA A 19 -84.34 -36.16 -5.87
C ALA A 19 -85.85 -35.94 -6.10
N LEU A 20 -86.34 -36.13 -7.34
CA LEU A 20 -87.75 -36.01 -7.71
C LEU A 20 -88.62 -37.22 -7.29
N MET A 21 -88.13 -38.12 -6.45
CA MET A 21 -88.80 -39.39 -6.07
C MET A 21 -88.81 -39.69 -4.55
N LEU A 22 -88.64 -38.67 -3.71
CA LEU A 22 -89.13 -38.74 -2.33
C LEU A 22 -90.12 -37.60 -2.10
N ILE A 23 -91.22 -37.69 -2.84
CA ILE A 23 -92.42 -36.89 -2.57
C ILE A 23 -92.87 -37.31 -1.17
N ILE A 24 -92.43 -36.57 -0.14
CA ILE A 24 -93.29 -36.41 1.04
C ILE A 24 -94.49 -35.69 0.47
N THR A 25 -95.47 -36.49 0.06
CA THR A 25 -96.83 -36.05 -0.13
C THR A 25 -97.21 -35.51 1.24
N ILE A 26 -97.02 -34.22 1.48
CA ILE A 26 -98.01 -33.51 2.28
C ILE A 26 -99.28 -33.83 1.52
N PRO A 27 -100.19 -34.64 2.08
CA PRO A 27 -101.44 -34.83 1.41
C PRO A 27 -102.03 -33.42 1.40
N ALA A 28 -102.04 -32.77 0.24
CA ALA A 28 -103.21 -32.06 -0.16
C ALA A 28 -104.33 -33.12 -0.13
N ALA A 29 -104.80 -33.41 1.09
CA ALA A 29 -106.10 -33.99 1.29
C ALA A 29 -106.97 -33.03 0.49
N SER A 30 -107.49 -33.55 -0.62
CA SER A 30 -108.44 -32.87 -1.50
C SER A 30 -109.42 -32.15 -0.58
N ALA A 31 -109.23 -30.84 -0.45
CA ALA A 31 -109.69 -30.14 0.75
C ALA A 31 -111.21 -30.22 0.89
N ILE A 32 -111.91 -30.49 -0.21
CA ILE A 32 -113.31 -30.85 -0.24
C ILE A 32 -113.57 -31.68 -1.50
N THR A 33 -114.39 -32.72 -1.40
CA THR A 33 -115.05 -33.34 -2.56
C THR A 33 -116.43 -32.74 -2.62
N VAL A 34 -116.74 -31.95 -3.66
CA VAL A 34 -118.08 -31.34 -3.77
C VAL A 34 -119.11 -32.41 -4.10
N ASP A 35 -119.64 -33.07 -3.09
CA ASP A 35 -120.62 -34.15 -3.18
C ASP A 35 -121.86 -33.92 -2.29
N GLY A 36 -121.77 -32.92 -1.41
CA GLY A 36 -122.82 -32.43 -0.55
C GLY A 36 -122.83 -33.10 0.82
N TYR A 37 -121.91 -34.02 1.14
CA TYR A 37 -121.80 -34.67 2.43
C TYR A 37 -120.58 -34.16 3.19
N ASN A 38 -120.69 -34.05 4.50
CA ASN A 38 -119.55 -33.72 5.34
C ASN A 38 -118.84 -35.02 5.77
N ASP A 39 -117.94 -35.54 4.92
CA ASP A 39 -117.26 -36.81 5.16
C ASP A 39 -116.03 -36.68 6.10
N THR A 40 -115.63 -37.79 6.73
CA THR A 40 -114.47 -37.79 7.64
C THR A 40 -113.17 -37.52 6.88
N GLY A 41 -112.51 -36.39 7.20
CA GLY A 41 -111.27 -35.95 6.54
C GLY A 41 -111.48 -34.74 5.61
N GLU A 42 -112.74 -34.43 5.32
CA GLU A 42 -113.18 -33.11 4.86
C GLU A 42 -113.42 -32.24 6.09
N TRP A 43 -113.94 -31.03 5.92
CA TRP A 43 -113.85 -29.91 6.87
C TRP A 43 -114.60 -30.05 8.22
N ASP A 44 -114.65 -31.23 8.86
CA ASP A 44 -115.59 -31.55 9.94
C ASP A 44 -115.07 -31.65 11.40
N VAL A 45 -113.77 -31.65 11.70
CA VAL A 45 -113.38 -31.98 13.11
C VAL A 45 -112.28 -31.16 13.76
N ASN A 46 -111.74 -30.16 13.07
CA ASN A 46 -110.84 -29.17 13.68
C ASN A 46 -110.90 -27.78 13.02
N TRP A 47 -111.80 -27.57 12.07
CA TRP A 47 -111.74 -26.38 11.21
C TRP A 47 -112.88 -25.36 11.45
N ALA A 48 -113.99 -25.71 12.13
CA ALA A 48 -114.86 -24.70 12.76
C ALA A 48 -115.46 -25.22 14.07
N PHE A 49 -114.81 -24.87 15.17
CA PHE A 49 -115.48 -24.65 16.45
C PHE A 49 -114.59 -23.78 17.35
N GLY A 50 -114.80 -22.47 17.27
CA GLY A 50 -114.12 -21.45 18.07
C GLY A 50 -115.07 -20.66 18.98
N GLN A 51 -116.26 -21.17 19.32
CA GLN A 51 -117.06 -20.64 20.42
C GLN A 51 -117.71 -21.79 21.21
N ASN A 52 -116.95 -22.36 22.13
CA ASN A 52 -117.50 -22.98 23.34
C ASN A 52 -116.63 -22.56 24.52
N ASN A 53 -117.27 -22.02 25.56
CA ASN A 53 -116.69 -21.46 26.78
C ASN A 53 -115.82 -22.46 27.59
N ASN A 54 -114.61 -22.78 27.14
CA ASN A 54 -113.63 -23.51 27.95
C ASN A 54 -112.20 -22.91 27.84
N LEU A 55 -111.70 -22.44 28.98
CA LEU A 55 -110.52 -21.57 29.17
C LEU A 55 -109.14 -22.23 28.92
N SER A 56 -108.96 -23.14 27.97
CA SER A 56 -107.66 -23.86 27.87
C SER A 56 -107.04 -24.11 26.49
N HIS A 57 -107.52 -23.51 25.40
CA HIS A 57 -106.81 -23.59 24.11
C HIS A 57 -106.67 -22.18 23.53
N THR A 58 -105.42 -21.73 23.39
CA THR A 58 -105.03 -20.50 22.71
C THR A 58 -105.20 -20.69 21.21
N TYR A 59 -105.88 -19.73 20.57
CA TYR A 59 -105.92 -19.57 19.13
C TYR A 59 -104.48 -19.52 18.57
N ASP A 60 -104.18 -20.41 17.62
CA ASP A 60 -102.91 -20.50 16.91
C ASP A 60 -103.11 -19.96 15.49
N PRO A 61 -102.83 -18.66 15.25
CA PRO A 61 -102.91 -18.06 13.91
C PRO A 61 -101.83 -18.57 12.95
N GLU A 62 -100.88 -19.39 13.41
CA GLU A 62 -99.68 -19.80 12.66
C GLU A 62 -99.62 -21.32 12.43
N GLY A 63 -100.71 -22.04 12.72
CA GLY A 63 -100.86 -23.44 12.34
C GLY A 63 -100.83 -23.63 10.81
N PRO A 64 -100.33 -24.77 10.31
CA PRO A 64 -99.95 -24.95 8.90
C PRO A 64 -101.10 -24.87 7.87
N PHE A 65 -102.35 -24.79 8.32
CA PHE A 65 -103.53 -24.64 7.47
C PHE A 65 -104.66 -23.97 8.27
N GLY A 66 -104.99 -22.71 7.99
CA GLY A 66 -106.18 -22.10 8.58
C GLY A 66 -106.26 -20.60 8.39
N ASP A 67 -106.77 -20.19 7.24
CA ASP A 67 -107.22 -18.82 6.98
C ASP A 67 -107.99 -18.24 8.18
N ARG A 68 -107.70 -16.98 8.51
CA ARG A 68 -108.36 -16.25 9.61
C ARG A 68 -109.86 -16.13 9.35
N MET A 69 -110.64 -17.04 9.93
CA MET A 69 -112.10 -17.03 9.83
C MET A 69 -112.71 -15.92 10.70
N GLU A 70 -113.29 -14.89 10.08
CA GLU A 70 -114.13 -13.90 10.74
C GLU A 70 -115.59 -14.03 10.29
N VAL A 71 -116.41 -14.71 11.09
CA VAL A 71 -117.86 -14.75 10.86
C VAL A 71 -118.49 -13.44 11.34
N ARG A 72 -119.26 -12.77 10.48
CA ARG A 72 -119.92 -11.49 10.77
C ARG A 72 -121.42 -11.54 10.46
N GLN A 73 -122.25 -11.03 11.37
CA GLN A 73 -123.72 -10.87 11.22
C GLN A 73 -124.16 -9.38 10.93
N GLY A 74 -124.38 -8.92 9.67
CA GLY A 74 -125.48 -7.99 9.25
C GLY A 74 -125.99 -8.12 7.78
N GLY A 75 -127.18 -7.58 7.45
CA GLY A 75 -127.89 -7.82 6.17
C GLY A 75 -127.14 -7.49 4.86
N VAL A 76 -127.59 -8.08 3.74
CA VAL A 76 -127.00 -7.94 2.40
C VAL A 76 -126.83 -6.45 2.01
N ASN A 77 -125.59 -6.03 1.74
CA ASN A 77 -125.18 -4.64 1.43
C ASN A 77 -125.26 -3.59 2.58
N ILE A 78 -125.27 -3.99 3.85
CA ILE A 78 -125.06 -3.05 4.96
C ILE A 78 -123.56 -2.84 5.17
N LEU A 79 -123.13 -1.58 5.22
CA LEU A 79 -121.77 -1.20 5.66
C LEU A 79 -121.50 -1.85 7.02
N VAL A 80 -120.57 -2.80 7.02
CA VAL A 80 -120.17 -3.56 8.20
C VAL A 80 -119.78 -2.57 9.30
N THR A 81 -120.63 -2.42 10.31
CA THR A 81 -120.24 -1.72 11.54
C THR A 81 -119.20 -2.60 12.23
N SER A 82 -118.22 -2.00 12.90
CA SER A 82 -117.24 -2.73 13.72
C SER A 82 -117.83 -3.39 14.97
N GLU A 83 -119.15 -3.54 15.03
CA GLU A 83 -119.88 -4.12 16.14
C GLU A 83 -120.05 -5.63 15.89
N TRP A 84 -119.32 -6.41 16.68
CA TRP A 84 -119.41 -7.86 16.76
C TRP A 84 -120.75 -8.25 17.41
N ASN A 85 -121.74 -8.67 16.64
CA ASN A 85 -122.91 -9.31 17.21
C ASN A 85 -122.51 -10.75 17.62
N MET A 86 -122.14 -10.91 18.89
CA MET A 86 -121.82 -12.22 19.49
C MET A 86 -123.08 -12.98 19.96
N ILE A 87 -124.20 -12.82 19.25
CA ILE A 87 -125.43 -13.54 19.55
C ILE A 87 -125.44 -14.75 18.61
N ASP A 88 -125.51 -15.95 19.20
CA ASP A 88 -125.69 -17.22 18.49
C ASP A 88 -126.79 -17.06 17.41
N PRO A 89 -126.53 -17.43 16.14
CA PRO A 89 -127.54 -17.42 15.07
C PRO A 89 -128.87 -18.05 15.49
N LYS A 90 -128.86 -18.96 16.48
CA LYS A 90 -130.05 -19.62 17.04
C LYS A 90 -131.04 -18.72 17.79
N ASN A 91 -130.71 -17.47 18.13
CA ASN A 91 -131.46 -16.73 19.17
C ASN A 91 -132.26 -15.50 18.67
N ASP A 92 -132.53 -15.39 17.38
CA ASP A 92 -133.21 -14.22 16.78
C ASP A 92 -134.66 -14.46 16.34
N SER A 93 -135.14 -15.70 16.38
CA SER A 93 -136.42 -16.17 15.83
C SER A 93 -137.68 -15.74 16.61
N GLY A 94 -137.72 -14.53 17.17
CA GLY A 94 -138.90 -13.91 17.75
C GLY A 94 -139.47 -14.59 19.01
N LYS A 95 -140.07 -13.79 19.89
CA LYS A 95 -140.67 -14.15 21.19
C LYS A 95 -141.76 -15.26 21.20
N ASP A 96 -142.04 -15.92 20.08
CA ASP A 96 -143.05 -16.97 19.93
C ASP A 96 -142.44 -18.35 19.55
N PHE A 97 -141.10 -18.47 19.44
CA PHE A 97 -140.38 -19.73 19.17
C PHE A 97 -139.22 -19.90 20.18
N ASP A 98 -139.18 -21.03 20.90
CA ASP A 98 -138.21 -21.35 21.97
C ASP A 98 -137.22 -22.45 21.49
N ASP A 99 -136.01 -22.46 22.06
CA ASP A 99 -134.80 -23.28 21.81
C ASP A 99 -135.03 -24.80 21.66
N SER A 100 -136.25 -25.29 21.90
CA SER A 100 -136.64 -26.70 21.79
C SER A 100 -136.91 -27.20 20.35
N MET A 101 -137.03 -26.32 19.36
CA MET A 101 -137.47 -26.71 18.00
C MET A 101 -136.35 -27.29 17.12
N ALA A 102 -135.11 -26.78 17.20
CA ALA A 102 -133.98 -27.29 16.42
C ALA A 102 -133.49 -28.70 16.86
N SER A 103 -133.79 -29.13 18.09
CA SER A 103 -133.43 -30.48 18.58
C SER A 103 -134.52 -31.53 18.38
N ALA A 104 -135.73 -31.09 18.00
CA ALA A 104 -136.91 -31.93 17.85
C ALA A 104 -137.31 -32.16 16.38
N GLY A 105 -136.54 -31.63 15.43
CA GLY A 105 -136.86 -31.66 14.01
C GLY A 105 -137.95 -30.65 13.62
N GLU A 106 -138.16 -29.59 14.43
CA GLU A 106 -139.26 -28.67 14.23
C GLU A 106 -138.87 -27.30 13.63
N SER A 107 -137.79 -27.21 12.83
CA SER A 107 -137.34 -25.95 12.18
C SER A 107 -137.33 -26.05 10.65
N SER A 108 -137.84 -25.01 9.98
CA SER A 108 -137.74 -24.83 8.53
C SER A 108 -136.28 -24.56 8.14
N GLY A 109 -135.64 -25.41 7.34
CA GLY A 109 -134.18 -25.47 7.20
C GLY A 109 -133.45 -24.25 6.62
N SER A 110 -133.32 -23.13 7.36
CA SER A 110 -132.76 -21.86 6.87
C SER A 110 -131.60 -21.25 7.67
N ASP A 111 -131.31 -21.67 8.92
CA ASP A 111 -130.33 -20.98 9.77
C ASP A 111 -128.87 -21.46 9.53
N ILE A 112 -127.93 -20.56 9.22
CA ILE A 112 -126.51 -20.91 8.97
C ILE A 112 -125.80 -21.32 10.26
N SER A 113 -125.15 -22.49 10.26
CA SER A 113 -124.36 -23.05 11.38
C SER A 113 -122.86 -22.81 11.24
N LYS A 114 -122.27 -23.14 10.09
CA LYS A 114 -120.82 -23.04 9.83
C LYS A 114 -120.55 -22.58 8.40
N ILE A 115 -119.43 -21.89 8.16
CA ILE A 115 -118.97 -21.45 6.84
C ILE A 115 -117.46 -21.67 6.73
N TYR A 116 -117.01 -22.13 5.56
CA TYR A 116 -115.62 -22.36 5.21
C TYR A 116 -115.33 -21.91 3.78
N ALA A 117 -114.12 -21.41 3.55
CA ALA A 117 -113.57 -21.11 2.23
C ALA A 117 -112.05 -21.26 2.24
N HIS A 118 -111.49 -21.78 1.15
CA HIS A 118 -110.05 -21.91 0.96
C HIS A 118 -109.69 -21.73 -0.52
N TYR A 119 -108.66 -20.92 -0.79
CA TYR A 119 -108.13 -20.75 -2.15
C TYR A 119 -106.87 -21.57 -2.35
N ASP A 120 -106.97 -22.57 -3.23
CA ASP A 120 -105.83 -23.36 -3.68
C ASP A 120 -105.16 -22.66 -4.87
N MET A 121 -104.01 -22.04 -4.63
CA MET A 121 -103.23 -21.33 -5.65
C MET A 121 -102.59 -22.26 -6.69
N VAL A 122 -102.39 -23.55 -6.38
CA VAL A 122 -101.77 -24.52 -7.28
C VAL A 122 -102.76 -24.95 -8.35
N ASN A 123 -104.01 -25.23 -7.94
CA ASN A 123 -105.09 -25.65 -8.83
C ASN A 123 -106.01 -24.50 -9.27
N ASP A 124 -105.73 -23.27 -8.83
CA ASP A 124 -106.54 -22.06 -9.04
C ASP A 124 -108.04 -22.28 -8.77
N THR A 125 -108.38 -22.84 -7.62
CA THR A 125 -109.76 -23.20 -7.28
C THR A 125 -110.13 -22.67 -5.90
N LEU A 126 -111.25 -21.94 -5.82
CA LEU A 126 -111.87 -21.57 -4.54
C LEU A 126 -112.85 -22.67 -4.15
N TYR A 127 -112.64 -23.24 -2.98
CA TYR A 127 -113.55 -24.19 -2.37
C TYR A 127 -114.35 -23.53 -1.27
N GLY A 128 -115.60 -23.92 -1.09
CA GLY A 128 -116.48 -23.41 -0.04
C GLY A 128 -117.44 -24.46 0.50
N MET A 129 -117.78 -24.37 1.78
CA MET A 129 -118.73 -25.26 2.45
C MET A 129 -119.48 -24.51 3.52
N SER A 130 -120.70 -24.93 3.77
CA SER A 130 -121.52 -24.41 4.83
C SER A 130 -122.52 -25.44 5.34
N GLU A 131 -122.73 -25.44 6.65
CA GLU A 131 -123.76 -26.24 7.32
C GLU A 131 -124.93 -25.34 7.72
N VAL A 132 -126.15 -25.85 7.60
CA VAL A 132 -127.42 -25.16 7.91
C VAL A 132 -128.26 -26.05 8.83
N TYR A 133 -128.95 -25.47 9.81
CA TYR A 133 -129.83 -26.21 10.72
C TYR A 133 -131.20 -26.50 10.08
N GLY A 134 -131.71 -27.71 10.28
CA GLY A 134 -133.06 -28.13 9.82
C GLY A 134 -133.09 -28.94 8.51
N ILE A 135 -134.29 -29.41 8.15
CA ILE A 135 -134.57 -30.28 7.00
C ILE A 135 -135.13 -29.41 5.84
N PRO A 136 -134.42 -29.27 4.70
CA PRO A 136 -134.90 -28.52 3.55
C PRO A 136 -136.23 -29.09 3.02
N GLY A 137 -137.18 -28.20 2.72
CA GLY A 137 -138.52 -28.54 2.22
C GLY A 137 -139.57 -28.82 3.31
N ASP A 138 -139.18 -28.86 4.59
CA ASP A 138 -140.04 -28.99 5.78
C ASP A 138 -140.50 -27.60 6.23
N TYR A 139 -141.64 -27.16 5.72
CA TYR A 139 -142.05 -25.76 5.81
C TYR A 139 -142.81 -25.48 7.11
N ASP A 140 -143.51 -26.48 7.65
CA ASP A 140 -144.18 -26.35 8.94
C ASP A 140 -143.34 -26.79 10.14
N GLY A 141 -142.15 -27.38 9.89
CA GLY A 141 -141.22 -27.79 10.93
C GLY A 141 -141.84 -28.90 11.75
N ASP A 142 -142.32 -29.98 11.10
CA ASP A 142 -142.81 -31.17 11.80
C ASP A 142 -141.86 -32.38 11.69
N GLY A 143 -140.73 -32.21 10.98
CA GLY A 143 -139.72 -33.22 10.72
C GLY A 143 -140.11 -34.20 9.61
N ASP A 144 -141.21 -33.97 8.89
CA ASP A 144 -141.77 -34.85 7.85
C ASP A 144 -142.23 -34.08 6.60
N VAL A 145 -141.32 -33.94 5.63
CA VAL A 145 -141.55 -33.35 4.30
C VAL A 145 -142.60 -34.08 3.41
N SER A 146 -143.28 -35.12 3.90
CA SER A 146 -144.11 -36.03 3.08
C SER A 146 -145.65 -35.89 3.21
N ASN A 147 -146.21 -35.02 4.07
CA ASN A 147 -147.68 -34.91 4.23
C ASN A 147 -148.24 -33.51 4.56
N THR A 148 -148.95 -32.93 3.57
CA THR A 148 -149.88 -31.78 3.61
C THR A 148 -149.28 -30.38 3.46
N SER A 149 -149.98 -29.55 2.68
CA SER A 149 -149.65 -28.14 2.46
C SER A 149 -149.46 -27.42 3.81
N PRO A 150 -148.31 -26.75 4.04
CA PRO A 150 -147.48 -26.10 3.02
C PRO A 150 -146.19 -26.80 2.58
N ASP A 151 -145.84 -28.00 3.04
CA ASP A 151 -144.53 -28.61 2.71
C ASP A 151 -144.37 -28.92 1.22
N THR A 152 -143.19 -28.61 0.68
CA THR A 152 -142.87 -28.83 -0.73
C THR A 152 -141.47 -29.38 -0.91
N ILE A 153 -141.37 -30.61 -1.41
CA ILE A 153 -140.12 -31.15 -1.93
C ILE A 153 -140.01 -30.76 -3.41
N GLY A 154 -139.03 -29.92 -3.75
CA GLY A 154 -138.71 -29.60 -5.14
C GLY A 154 -138.30 -30.84 -5.94
N ALA A 155 -138.44 -30.81 -7.27
CA ALA A 155 -137.91 -31.89 -8.11
C ALA A 155 -136.38 -31.97 -7.95
N ALA A 156 -135.83 -33.19 -7.92
CA ALA A 156 -134.37 -33.37 -7.86
C ALA A 156 -133.69 -32.71 -9.07
N GLY A 157 -132.62 -31.96 -8.79
CA GLY A 157 -131.84 -31.22 -9.77
C GLY A 157 -130.33 -31.42 -9.59
N PRO A 158 -129.48 -30.70 -10.34
CA PRO A 158 -128.02 -30.87 -10.33
C PRO A 158 -127.38 -30.62 -8.97
N ALA A 159 -127.95 -29.73 -8.15
CA ALA A 159 -127.45 -29.44 -6.82
C ALA A 159 -127.77 -30.55 -5.81
N GLY A 160 -128.70 -31.47 -6.13
CA GLY A 160 -129.16 -32.52 -5.22
C GLY A 160 -130.69 -32.58 -5.14
N SER A 161 -131.21 -32.94 -3.98
CA SER A 161 -132.65 -32.96 -3.70
C SER A 161 -132.92 -32.54 -2.27
N GLY A 162 -133.89 -31.66 -2.05
CA GLY A 162 -134.31 -31.24 -0.71
C GLY A 162 -134.93 -29.85 -0.68
N LEU A 163 -134.41 -28.91 -1.47
CA LEU A 163 -134.90 -27.52 -1.48
C LEU A 163 -136.33 -27.41 -2.04
N GLY A 164 -137.21 -26.78 -1.26
CA GLY A 164 -138.59 -26.44 -1.65
C GLY A 164 -138.71 -25.28 -2.63
N VAL A 165 -139.91 -25.04 -3.16
CA VAL A 165 -140.15 -24.03 -4.24
C VAL A 165 -139.95 -22.57 -3.76
N GLY A 166 -139.72 -22.36 -2.47
CA GLY A 166 -139.47 -21.05 -1.84
C GLY A 166 -138.11 -20.91 -1.12
N GLU A 167 -137.28 -21.95 -1.10
CA GLU A 167 -136.00 -21.96 -0.38
C GLU A 167 -134.82 -21.66 -1.31
N SER A 168 -133.83 -20.91 -0.81
CA SER A 168 -132.59 -20.65 -1.56
C SER A 168 -131.37 -20.43 -0.67
N TRP A 169 -130.21 -20.81 -1.20
CA TRP A 169 -128.88 -20.59 -0.65
C TRP A 169 -128.05 -19.74 -1.61
N THR A 170 -127.40 -18.68 -1.14
CA THR A 170 -126.69 -17.74 -2.00
C THR A 170 -125.27 -17.48 -1.51
N ILE A 171 -124.31 -17.50 -2.42
CA ILE A 171 -122.91 -17.15 -2.17
C ILE A 171 -122.60 -15.90 -2.98
N ASN A 172 -122.26 -14.82 -2.29
CA ASN A 172 -121.90 -13.54 -2.87
C ASN A 172 -120.39 -13.32 -2.77
N LEU A 173 -119.76 -13.19 -3.93
CA LEU A 173 -118.35 -12.85 -4.06
C LEU A 173 -118.26 -11.42 -4.55
N TYR A 174 -117.58 -10.55 -3.80
CA TYR A 174 -117.42 -9.14 -4.15
C TYR A 174 -115.95 -8.74 -4.11
N GLN A 175 -115.49 -8.07 -5.16
CA GLN A 175 -114.23 -7.35 -5.16
C GLN A 175 -114.38 -6.06 -5.98
N ASP A 176 -114.29 -4.91 -5.32
CA ASP A 176 -114.54 -3.59 -5.91
C ASP A 176 -115.89 -3.50 -6.66
N SER A 177 -115.85 -3.47 -8.00
CA SER A 177 -117.04 -3.43 -8.87
C SER A 177 -117.40 -4.80 -9.45
N ASN A 178 -116.56 -5.82 -9.24
CA ASN A 178 -116.78 -7.19 -9.69
C ASN A 178 -117.62 -7.95 -8.67
N TYR A 179 -118.65 -8.66 -9.13
CA TYR A 179 -119.45 -9.55 -8.32
C TYR A 179 -119.81 -10.83 -9.03
N SER A 180 -119.88 -11.91 -8.28
CA SER A 180 -120.51 -13.17 -8.69
C SER A 180 -121.40 -13.65 -7.56
N ILE A 181 -122.69 -13.78 -7.84
CA ILE A 181 -123.73 -14.23 -6.93
C ILE A 181 -124.17 -15.60 -7.43
N ILE A 182 -123.84 -16.64 -6.67
CA ILE A 182 -124.26 -18.00 -6.95
C ILE A 182 -125.48 -18.29 -6.07
N THR A 183 -126.65 -18.49 -6.68
CA THR A 183 -127.88 -18.86 -5.95
C THR A 183 -128.28 -20.28 -6.28
N VAL A 184 -128.34 -21.14 -5.27
CA VAL A 184 -128.88 -22.50 -5.30
C VAL A 184 -130.35 -22.43 -4.87
N SER A 185 -131.27 -22.79 -5.76
CA SER A 185 -132.72 -22.81 -5.48
C SER A 185 -133.42 -23.84 -6.36
N ASN A 186 -134.54 -24.42 -5.92
CA ASN A 186 -135.22 -25.50 -6.65
C ASN A 186 -134.29 -26.67 -7.04
N ASN A 187 -133.29 -26.97 -6.21
CA ASN A 187 -132.25 -27.99 -6.45
C ASN A 187 -131.37 -27.77 -7.70
N ASP A 188 -131.28 -26.55 -8.23
CA ASP A 188 -130.33 -26.14 -9.27
C ASP A 188 -129.60 -24.87 -8.85
N TRP A 189 -128.49 -24.51 -9.49
CA TRP A 189 -127.80 -23.25 -9.24
C TRP A 189 -127.87 -22.30 -10.43
N SER A 190 -127.83 -21.01 -10.12
CA SER A 190 -127.69 -19.96 -11.11
C SER A 190 -126.57 -19.03 -10.70
N VAL A 191 -125.89 -18.46 -11.69
CA VAL A 191 -124.84 -17.48 -11.49
C VAL A 191 -125.32 -16.15 -12.06
N ASP A 192 -125.51 -15.16 -11.20
CA ASP A 192 -125.68 -13.76 -11.57
C ASP A 192 -124.36 -13.02 -11.33
N THR A 193 -123.75 -12.49 -12.38
CA THR A 193 -122.39 -11.98 -12.30
C THR A 193 -122.09 -10.93 -13.36
N ASN A 194 -121.11 -10.07 -13.07
CA ASN A 194 -120.44 -9.24 -14.08
C ASN A 194 -118.96 -9.64 -14.33
N THR A 195 -118.45 -10.69 -13.68
CA THR A 195 -117.09 -11.22 -13.89
C THR A 195 -116.99 -12.17 -15.08
N GLY A 196 -118.13 -12.64 -15.58
CA GLY A 196 -118.21 -13.64 -16.65
C GLY A 196 -118.19 -15.09 -16.16
N MET A 197 -118.22 -15.32 -14.83
CA MET A 197 -118.44 -16.64 -14.24
C MET A 197 -119.72 -17.28 -14.79
N THR A 198 -119.63 -18.56 -15.16
CA THR A 198 -120.72 -19.28 -15.79
C THR A 198 -121.14 -20.48 -14.95
N TYR A 199 -122.26 -21.10 -15.32
CA TYR A 199 -122.75 -22.31 -14.69
C TYR A 199 -121.70 -23.44 -14.62
N SER A 200 -120.81 -23.57 -15.59
CA SER A 200 -119.80 -24.64 -15.64
C SER A 200 -118.57 -24.42 -14.78
N ASP A 201 -118.37 -23.19 -14.29
CA ASP A 201 -117.22 -22.84 -13.44
C ASP A 201 -117.52 -23.15 -11.97
N VAL A 202 -118.81 -23.34 -11.66
CA VAL A 202 -119.35 -23.65 -10.35
C VAL A 202 -119.84 -25.09 -10.35
N ASP A 203 -119.38 -25.87 -9.38
CA ASP A 203 -120.05 -27.13 -9.00
C ASP A 203 -120.58 -26.95 -7.59
N ALA A 204 -121.87 -27.19 -7.38
CA ALA A 204 -122.51 -27.09 -6.08
C ALA A 204 -123.29 -28.37 -5.76
N ARG A 205 -123.23 -28.81 -4.49
CA ARG A 205 -123.96 -29.97 -4.00
C ARG A 205 -124.55 -29.67 -2.65
N LEU A 206 -125.73 -30.24 -2.41
CA LEU A 206 -126.41 -30.21 -1.14
C LEU A 206 -126.89 -31.61 -0.76
N SER A 207 -126.79 -31.93 0.52
CA SER A 207 -127.44 -33.11 1.11
C SER A 207 -128.23 -32.73 2.35
N ASN A 208 -129.22 -33.57 2.65
CA ASN A 208 -130.08 -33.45 3.82
C ASN A 208 -129.74 -34.60 4.76
N ASP A 209 -129.25 -34.27 5.96
CA ASP A 209 -129.23 -35.17 7.10
C ASP A 209 -130.36 -34.77 8.07
N ALA A 210 -130.89 -35.74 8.84
CA ALA A 210 -132.07 -35.55 9.69
C ALA A 210 -131.91 -34.48 10.81
N VAL A 211 -130.76 -33.80 10.89
CA VAL A 211 -130.39 -32.80 11.89
C VAL A 211 -129.81 -31.54 11.23
N ASN A 212 -128.87 -31.68 10.29
CA ASN A 212 -128.20 -30.59 9.57
C ASN A 212 -128.16 -30.84 8.05
N SER A 213 -128.18 -29.77 7.27
CA SER A 213 -127.93 -29.82 5.83
C SER A 213 -126.58 -29.22 5.48
N VAL A 214 -125.89 -29.85 4.54
CA VAL A 214 -124.55 -29.45 4.11
C VAL A 214 -124.64 -28.94 2.68
N TYR A 215 -124.01 -27.78 2.44
CA TYR A 215 -123.89 -27.15 1.14
C TYR A 215 -122.42 -26.98 0.82
N GLU A 216 -122.00 -27.53 -0.31
CA GLU A 216 -120.63 -27.47 -0.79
C GLU A 216 -120.57 -26.82 -2.16
N ILE A 217 -119.52 -26.08 -2.41
CA ILE A 217 -119.25 -25.42 -3.67
C ILE A 217 -117.76 -25.50 -4.03
N SER A 218 -117.48 -25.61 -5.32
CA SER A 218 -116.16 -25.28 -5.87
C SER A 218 -116.32 -24.30 -7.02
N ILE A 219 -115.35 -23.40 -7.13
CA ILE A 219 -115.26 -22.40 -8.18
C ILE A 219 -113.88 -22.52 -8.80
N SER A 220 -113.83 -23.15 -9.96
CA SER A 220 -112.59 -23.39 -10.70
C SER A 220 -112.12 -22.12 -11.42
N ASN A 221 -110.81 -21.99 -11.63
CA ASN A 221 -110.15 -20.84 -12.24
C ASN A 221 -110.47 -19.51 -11.55
N PHE A 222 -110.46 -19.52 -10.21
CA PHE A 222 -110.96 -18.40 -9.41
C PHE A 222 -110.22 -17.08 -9.71
N SER A 223 -108.91 -17.14 -9.98
CA SER A 223 -108.07 -15.99 -10.34
C SER A 223 -108.46 -15.32 -11.66
N ASN A 224 -109.22 -15.99 -12.53
CA ASN A 224 -109.74 -15.37 -13.77
C ASN A 224 -110.87 -14.38 -13.50
N TYR A 225 -111.58 -14.52 -12.39
CA TYR A 225 -112.76 -13.70 -12.06
C TYR A 225 -112.42 -12.60 -11.05
N PHE A 226 -111.42 -12.84 -10.21
CA PHE A 226 -111.01 -11.97 -9.11
C PHE A 226 -109.49 -11.79 -9.11
N THR A 227 -109.02 -10.57 -8.82
CA THR A 227 -107.58 -10.29 -8.76
C THR A 227 -107.02 -10.76 -7.43
N LEU A 228 -106.06 -11.68 -7.48
CA LEU A 228 -105.41 -12.25 -6.31
C LEU A 228 -103.99 -11.69 -6.22
N VAL A 229 -103.76 -10.78 -5.28
CA VAL A 229 -102.44 -10.17 -5.03
C VAL A 229 -101.78 -10.97 -3.90
N PRO A 230 -100.57 -11.57 -4.11
CA PRO A 230 -99.80 -12.18 -3.03
C PRO A 230 -99.73 -11.28 -1.80
N GLY A 231 -99.98 -11.83 -0.61
CA GLY A 231 -100.04 -11.09 0.65
C GLY A 231 -101.38 -10.42 0.99
N ALA A 232 -102.31 -10.24 0.04
CA ALA A 232 -103.60 -9.57 0.27
C ALA A 232 -104.67 -10.48 0.89
N THR A 233 -105.81 -9.90 1.31
CA THR A 233 -107.00 -10.64 1.81
C THR A 233 -108.15 -10.62 0.81
N PHE A 234 -109.00 -11.66 0.80
CA PHE A 234 -110.19 -11.77 -0.05
C PHE A 234 -111.44 -12.19 0.76
N GLU A 235 -112.58 -11.51 0.60
CA GLU A 235 -113.84 -11.75 1.34
C GLU A 235 -114.88 -12.51 0.50
N VAL A 236 -115.55 -13.50 1.12
CA VAL A 236 -116.67 -14.28 0.57
C VAL A 236 -117.86 -14.15 1.52
N GLN A 237 -119.05 -13.84 1.00
CA GLN A 237 -120.28 -13.73 1.79
C GLN A 237 -121.29 -14.80 1.39
N ILE A 238 -122.12 -15.24 2.34
CA ILE A 238 -123.08 -16.33 2.16
C ILE A 238 -124.42 -15.93 2.82
N ALA A 239 -125.55 -16.30 2.23
CA ALA A 239 -126.90 -15.97 2.69
C ALA A 239 -127.92 -17.11 2.45
N ALA A 240 -128.89 -17.28 3.36
CA ALA A 240 -129.93 -18.32 3.34
C ALA A 240 -131.36 -17.75 3.48
N GLY A 241 -132.42 -18.49 3.13
CA GLY A 241 -133.82 -18.14 3.50
C GLY A 241 -134.95 -18.84 2.71
N ALA A 242 -136.22 -18.66 3.15
CA ALA A 242 -137.35 -19.56 2.77
C ALA A 242 -138.79 -19.06 2.44
N THR A 243 -139.26 -17.82 2.53
CA THR A 243 -140.70 -17.41 2.57
C THR A 243 -141.52 -18.04 3.73
N PRO A 244 -142.37 -17.29 4.47
CA PRO A 244 -142.53 -15.84 4.39
C PRO A 244 -141.28 -15.08 4.84
N ASP A 245 -140.31 -15.81 5.40
CA ASP A 245 -138.94 -15.36 5.69
C ASP A 245 -138.23 -14.88 4.41
N GLN A 246 -137.65 -13.68 4.40
CA GLN A 246 -137.02 -13.18 3.17
C GLN A 246 -135.64 -13.80 2.99
N VAL A 247 -135.28 -14.20 1.76
CA VAL A 247 -133.91 -14.62 1.44
C VAL A 247 -132.94 -13.52 1.87
N GLY A 248 -132.03 -13.85 2.81
CA GLY A 248 -131.05 -12.91 3.36
C GLY A 248 -131.35 -12.36 4.76
N GLU A 249 -132.30 -12.94 5.53
CA GLU A 249 -132.38 -12.69 6.99
C GLU A 249 -131.16 -13.29 7.71
N ASP A 250 -130.69 -14.49 7.31
CA ASP A 250 -129.43 -15.10 7.78
C ASP A 250 -128.30 -15.00 6.74
N PHE A 251 -127.12 -14.51 7.18
CA PHE A 251 -125.95 -14.38 6.31
C PHE A 251 -124.64 -14.47 7.15
N GLY A 252 -123.51 -14.75 6.48
CA GLY A 252 -122.18 -14.77 7.09
C GLY A 252 -121.06 -14.51 6.08
N SER A 253 -119.98 -13.88 6.53
CA SER A 253 -118.76 -13.64 5.72
C SER A 253 -117.60 -14.52 6.17
N ILE A 254 -116.64 -14.77 5.26
CA ILE A 254 -115.31 -15.30 5.55
C ILE A 254 -114.25 -14.52 4.75
N VAL A 255 -113.07 -14.29 5.34
CA VAL A 255 -111.93 -13.63 4.69
C VAL A 255 -110.72 -14.54 4.72
N PHE A 256 -110.00 -14.72 3.61
CA PHE A 256 -108.76 -15.54 3.53
C PHE A 256 -107.56 -14.74 2.98
N GLN A 257 -106.32 -15.16 3.25
CA GLN A 257 -105.10 -14.46 2.77
C GLN A 257 -104.44 -15.17 1.58
N ILE A 258 -103.80 -14.41 0.69
CA ILE A 258 -103.04 -14.94 -0.46
C ILE A 258 -101.56 -15.17 -0.07
N PRO A 259 -100.95 -16.34 -0.35
CA PRO A 259 -99.54 -16.62 0.00
C PRO A 259 -98.48 -15.79 -0.79
N GLU A 260 -97.39 -15.34 -0.13
CA GLU A 260 -96.21 -14.60 -0.67
C GLU A 260 -94.88 -15.07 0.00
N PRO A 261 -94.24 -16.14 -0.50
CA PRO A 261 -92.95 -16.61 0.03
C PRO A 261 -91.78 -15.70 -0.37
N GLY A 262 -90.80 -15.51 0.52
CA GLY A 262 -89.57 -14.74 0.28
C GLY A 262 -88.42 -15.17 1.20
N ILE A 263 -87.19 -15.16 0.70
CA ILE A 263 -85.98 -15.52 1.46
C ILE A 263 -84.85 -14.55 1.12
N ASP A 264 -83.96 -14.32 2.07
CA ASP A 264 -82.81 -13.40 1.98
C ASP A 264 -81.59 -14.04 2.66
N ILE A 265 -80.38 -13.83 2.13
CA ILE A 265 -79.12 -14.27 2.75
C ILE A 265 -78.11 -13.12 2.79
N GLU A 266 -77.44 -12.97 3.93
CA GLU A 266 -76.37 -11.98 4.13
C GLU A 266 -75.07 -12.68 4.58
N LYS A 267 -73.94 -12.42 3.93
CA LYS A 267 -72.66 -13.11 4.11
C LYS A 267 -71.51 -12.16 4.46
N SER A 268 -70.97 -12.33 5.67
CA SER A 268 -69.77 -11.62 6.10
C SER A 268 -68.51 -12.49 6.06
N THR A 269 -67.34 -11.85 5.90
CA THR A 269 -66.00 -12.44 6.06
C THR A 269 -65.32 -11.79 7.26
N ASN A 270 -64.91 -12.57 8.27
CA ASN A 270 -64.29 -12.09 9.52
C ASN A 270 -65.09 -10.99 10.24
N GLY A 271 -66.42 -10.98 10.07
CA GLY A 271 -67.32 -9.99 10.66
C GLY A 271 -67.57 -8.75 9.80
N ASP A 272 -66.89 -8.60 8.66
CA ASP A 272 -67.15 -7.54 7.69
C ASP A 272 -68.11 -8.03 6.61
N ASP A 273 -69.19 -7.28 6.38
CA ASP A 273 -69.96 -7.34 5.14
C ASP A 273 -69.03 -6.88 4.00
N ALA A 274 -68.71 -7.84 3.13
CA ALA A 274 -67.64 -7.72 2.13
C ALA A 274 -68.17 -7.95 0.72
N ASP A 275 -69.33 -7.36 0.41
CA ASP A 275 -69.99 -7.41 -0.89
C ASP A 275 -69.15 -6.97 -2.07
N THR A 276 -68.17 -6.09 -1.82
CA THR A 276 -67.36 -5.47 -2.86
C THR A 276 -65.88 -5.76 -2.68
N PRO A 277 -65.12 -5.99 -3.78
CA PRO A 277 -63.67 -6.03 -3.72
C PRO A 277 -63.09 -4.71 -3.17
N THR A 278 -62.05 -4.73 -2.36
CA THR A 278 -61.21 -5.90 -2.05
C THR A 278 -61.72 -6.80 -0.93
N GLY A 279 -62.70 -6.35 -0.14
CA GLY A 279 -62.98 -6.92 1.18
C GLY A 279 -61.84 -6.65 2.18
N PRO A 280 -61.88 -7.24 3.38
CA PRO A 280 -60.79 -7.14 4.35
C PRO A 280 -59.47 -7.70 3.82
N PHE A 281 -58.36 -7.10 4.25
CA PHE A 281 -57.02 -7.64 4.02
C PHE A 281 -56.71 -8.69 5.08
N ILE A 282 -56.32 -9.89 4.66
CA ILE A 282 -56.05 -11.02 5.55
C ILE A 282 -54.70 -11.62 5.15
N PRO A 283 -53.71 -11.74 6.05
CA PRO A 283 -52.44 -12.38 5.74
C PRO A 283 -52.63 -13.79 5.17
N VAL A 284 -51.84 -14.16 4.16
CA VAL A 284 -51.91 -15.50 3.58
C VAL A 284 -51.54 -16.55 4.62
N GLY A 285 -52.38 -17.57 4.78
CA GLY A 285 -52.23 -18.59 5.81
C GLY A 285 -53.04 -18.37 7.08
N ASP A 286 -53.61 -17.16 7.28
CA ASP A 286 -54.49 -16.89 8.42
C ASP A 286 -55.90 -17.46 8.22
N ASP A 287 -56.59 -17.68 9.35
CA ASP A 287 -57.95 -18.18 9.38
C ASP A 287 -58.95 -17.17 8.80
N VAL A 288 -59.88 -17.67 8.00
CA VAL A 288 -61.02 -16.92 7.44
C VAL A 288 -62.31 -17.55 7.95
N GLU A 289 -63.18 -16.74 8.53
CA GLU A 289 -64.52 -17.12 8.99
C GLU A 289 -65.57 -16.48 8.09
N TRP A 290 -66.52 -17.29 7.61
CA TRP A 290 -67.72 -16.82 6.91
C TRP A 290 -68.94 -17.04 7.79
N VAL A 291 -69.80 -16.03 7.91
CA VAL A 291 -71.10 -16.12 8.60
C VAL A 291 -72.20 -15.83 7.58
N TYR A 292 -73.23 -16.68 7.55
CA TYR A 292 -74.38 -16.57 6.66
C TYR A 292 -75.64 -16.39 7.49
N ASN A 293 -76.34 -15.27 7.33
CA ASN A 293 -77.62 -14.99 8.00
C ASN A 293 -78.75 -15.14 6.98
N VAL A 294 -79.58 -16.18 7.15
CA VAL A 294 -80.71 -16.49 6.27
C VAL A 294 -82.00 -16.02 6.92
N THR A 295 -82.74 -15.12 6.27
CA THR A 295 -83.98 -14.55 6.80
C THR A 295 -85.17 -14.91 5.92
N ASN A 296 -86.30 -15.30 6.51
CA ASN A 296 -87.56 -15.36 5.76
C ASN A 296 -88.17 -13.97 5.70
N THR A 297 -88.23 -13.42 4.49
CA THR A 297 -88.75 -12.09 4.19
C THR A 297 -90.19 -12.10 3.66
N GLY A 298 -90.78 -13.29 3.49
CA GLY A 298 -92.16 -13.50 3.06
C GLY A 298 -93.17 -13.51 4.20
N ASN A 299 -94.42 -13.80 3.87
CA ASN A 299 -95.55 -13.85 4.82
C ASN A 299 -96.01 -15.28 5.16
N ILE A 300 -95.27 -16.30 4.74
CA ILE A 300 -95.56 -17.71 4.98
C ILE A 300 -94.29 -18.47 5.40
N PRO A 301 -94.41 -19.52 6.23
CA PRO A 301 -93.25 -20.32 6.64
C PRO A 301 -92.62 -21.10 5.47
N LEU A 302 -91.29 -21.25 5.49
CA LEU A 302 -90.51 -21.94 4.45
C LEU A 302 -89.85 -23.22 5.00
N ALA A 303 -89.94 -24.31 4.26
CA ALA A 303 -89.26 -25.57 4.55
C ALA A 303 -88.05 -25.78 3.63
N ASN A 304 -87.26 -26.83 3.91
CA ASN A 304 -86.14 -27.27 3.07
C ASN A 304 -85.06 -26.20 2.82
N ILE A 305 -84.74 -25.41 3.85
CA ILE A 305 -83.71 -24.37 3.77
C ILE A 305 -82.34 -25.00 3.49
N THR A 306 -81.72 -24.59 2.39
CA THR A 306 -80.41 -25.09 1.98
C THR A 306 -79.50 -23.91 1.66
N VAL A 307 -78.35 -23.84 2.34
CA VAL A 307 -77.28 -22.86 2.07
C VAL A 307 -76.14 -23.55 1.35
N THR A 308 -75.69 -22.98 0.24
CA THR A 308 -74.56 -23.47 -0.55
C THR A 308 -73.58 -22.34 -0.83
N ASP A 309 -72.33 -22.72 -1.15
CA ASP A 309 -71.20 -21.79 -1.31
C ASP A 309 -70.39 -22.19 -2.55
N ASP A 310 -70.12 -21.24 -3.44
CA ASP A 310 -69.55 -21.53 -4.77
C ASP A 310 -68.07 -21.92 -4.74
N LYS A 311 -67.39 -21.76 -3.59
CA LYS A 311 -66.01 -22.21 -3.36
C LYS A 311 -65.92 -23.55 -2.64
N GLY A 312 -67.04 -24.25 -2.48
CA GLY A 312 -67.07 -25.59 -1.91
C GLY A 312 -66.83 -25.61 -0.41
N VAL A 313 -66.95 -24.46 0.26
CA VAL A 313 -66.93 -24.38 1.73
C VAL A 313 -68.29 -24.87 2.24
N THR A 314 -68.31 -25.70 3.28
CA THR A 314 -69.56 -26.24 3.82
C THR A 314 -70.11 -25.31 4.89
N ALA A 315 -71.21 -24.63 4.60
CA ALA A 315 -71.97 -23.87 5.58
C ALA A 315 -72.58 -24.82 6.62
N VAL A 316 -72.23 -24.64 7.89
CA VAL A 316 -72.70 -25.45 9.02
C VAL A 316 -73.69 -24.62 9.82
N TYR A 317 -74.91 -25.13 9.96
CA TYR A 317 -75.96 -24.51 10.78
C TYR A 317 -75.49 -24.31 12.23
N GLN A 318 -75.76 -23.13 12.78
CA GLN A 318 -75.39 -22.75 14.15
C GLN A 318 -76.61 -22.55 15.05
N SER A 319 -77.56 -21.72 14.64
CA SER A 319 -78.71 -21.30 15.46
C SER A 319 -79.79 -20.58 14.65
N GLY A 320 -81.00 -20.44 15.19
CA GLY A 320 -82.13 -19.77 14.54
C GLY A 320 -83.43 -20.54 14.75
N ASP A 321 -83.44 -21.79 14.26
CA ASP A 321 -84.51 -22.79 14.33
C ASP A 321 -84.94 -23.10 15.77
N ASP A 322 -86.26 -23.11 16.00
CA ASP A 322 -86.87 -23.54 17.26
C ASP A 322 -87.01 -25.07 17.39
N GLY A 323 -86.59 -25.80 16.35
CA GLY A 323 -86.46 -27.25 16.30
C GLY A 323 -87.53 -27.93 15.44
N ASP A 324 -88.33 -27.16 14.69
CA ASP A 324 -89.34 -27.65 13.78
C ASP A 324 -88.83 -27.79 12.31
N ASN A 325 -87.61 -27.32 12.01
CA ASN A 325 -87.01 -27.26 10.67
C ASN A 325 -87.83 -26.43 9.65
N ILE A 326 -88.56 -25.43 10.13
CA ILE A 326 -89.35 -24.51 9.32
C ILE A 326 -88.85 -23.10 9.62
N LEU A 327 -88.42 -22.38 8.59
CA LEU A 327 -88.04 -20.98 8.73
C LEU A 327 -89.31 -20.13 8.75
N GLN A 328 -89.74 -19.76 9.96
CA GLN A 328 -90.92 -18.94 10.22
C GLN A 328 -90.73 -17.52 9.68
N THR A 329 -91.83 -16.80 9.50
CA THR A 329 -91.78 -15.39 9.09
C THR A 329 -90.98 -14.58 10.10
N ASP A 330 -90.09 -13.70 9.63
CA ASP A 330 -89.16 -12.89 10.44
C ASP A 330 -88.10 -13.68 11.23
N GLU A 331 -87.99 -15.00 11.03
CA GLU A 331 -86.93 -15.81 11.63
C GLU A 331 -85.61 -15.69 10.86
N VAL A 332 -84.48 -15.75 11.58
CA VAL A 332 -83.12 -15.71 11.02
C VAL A 332 -82.33 -16.94 11.44
N TRP A 333 -81.87 -17.71 10.46
CA TRP A 333 -80.97 -18.84 10.65
C TRP A 333 -79.53 -18.47 10.35
N ILE A 334 -78.63 -18.76 11.29
CA ILE A 334 -77.21 -18.46 11.21
C ILE A 334 -76.45 -19.74 10.86
N TYR A 335 -75.61 -19.65 9.84
CA TYR A 335 -74.64 -20.68 9.46
C TYR A 335 -73.23 -20.09 9.55
N ASN A 336 -72.23 -20.94 9.74
CA ASN A 336 -70.83 -20.52 9.63
C ASN A 336 -70.02 -21.47 8.76
N ALA A 337 -68.87 -20.99 8.32
CA ALA A 337 -67.85 -21.80 7.69
C ALA A 337 -66.46 -21.22 7.95
N THR A 338 -65.41 -22.04 7.85
CA THR A 338 -64.02 -21.62 8.06
C THR A 338 -63.12 -22.07 6.92
N GLY A 339 -62.05 -21.32 6.69
CA GLY A 339 -61.04 -21.57 5.66
C GLY A 339 -59.71 -20.90 6.00
N ILE A 340 -58.77 -20.96 5.06
CA ILE A 340 -57.45 -20.32 5.17
C ILE A 340 -57.29 -19.34 4.01
N SER A 341 -56.82 -18.13 4.30
CA SER A 341 -56.59 -17.07 3.31
C SER A 341 -55.53 -17.49 2.29
N VAL A 342 -55.83 -17.30 1.00
CA VAL A 342 -54.91 -17.54 -0.13
C VAL A 342 -54.54 -16.23 -0.82
N ALA A 343 -53.36 -16.17 -1.42
CA ALA A 343 -52.81 -14.93 -1.98
C ALA A 343 -53.72 -14.29 -3.05
N GLY A 344 -53.92 -12.97 -2.93
CA GLY A 344 -54.63 -12.13 -3.88
C GLY A 344 -56.13 -12.01 -3.61
N GLN A 345 -56.86 -11.44 -4.57
CA GLN A 345 -58.29 -11.20 -4.44
C GLN A 345 -59.07 -12.52 -4.40
N TYR A 346 -59.82 -12.72 -3.32
CA TYR A 346 -60.78 -13.81 -3.16
C TYR A 346 -62.21 -13.27 -3.25
N LYS A 347 -63.08 -14.04 -3.89
CA LYS A 347 -64.53 -13.82 -3.97
C LYS A 347 -65.22 -15.15 -3.72
N ASN A 348 -66.27 -15.17 -2.92
CA ASN A 348 -67.06 -16.36 -2.65
C ASN A 348 -68.55 -16.00 -2.49
N ASN A 349 -69.42 -16.63 -3.28
CA ASN A 349 -70.86 -16.39 -3.32
C ASN A 349 -71.63 -17.45 -2.52
N ALA A 350 -72.47 -17.02 -1.59
CA ALA A 350 -73.48 -17.88 -0.97
C ALA A 350 -74.77 -17.87 -1.78
N THR A 351 -75.45 -19.01 -1.81
CA THR A 351 -76.81 -19.14 -2.37
C THR A 351 -77.68 -19.85 -1.35
N VAL A 352 -78.83 -19.28 -1.02
CA VAL A 352 -79.86 -19.92 -0.20
C VAL A 352 -81.08 -20.29 -1.03
N THR A 353 -81.72 -21.41 -0.69
CA THR A 353 -83.03 -21.80 -1.23
C THR A 353 -83.98 -22.24 -0.11
N GLY A 354 -85.26 -21.90 -0.22
CA GLY A 354 -86.34 -22.40 0.65
C GLY A 354 -87.61 -22.71 -0.15
N GLU A 355 -88.51 -23.52 0.42
CA GLU A 355 -89.69 -24.05 -0.27
C GLU A 355 -91.00 -23.81 0.51
N TYR A 356 -92.04 -23.33 -0.19
CA TYR A 356 -93.43 -23.36 0.24
C TYR A 356 -94.24 -24.21 -0.75
N GLY A 357 -94.59 -25.44 -0.35
CA GLY A 357 -95.28 -26.38 -1.24
C GLY A 357 -94.44 -26.71 -2.49
N LEU A 358 -94.87 -26.23 -3.67
CA LEU A 358 -94.14 -26.36 -4.95
C LEU A 358 -93.40 -25.08 -5.36
N ILE A 359 -93.46 -24.02 -4.54
CA ILE A 359 -92.81 -22.73 -4.82
C ILE A 359 -91.45 -22.72 -4.15
N THR A 360 -90.39 -22.56 -4.94
CA THR A 360 -89.01 -22.38 -4.45
C THR A 360 -88.64 -20.91 -4.52
N VAL A 361 -88.12 -20.36 -3.42
CA VAL A 361 -87.50 -19.04 -3.35
C VAL A 361 -85.99 -19.19 -3.16
N THR A 362 -85.23 -18.25 -3.71
CA THR A 362 -83.77 -18.26 -3.67
C THR A 362 -83.23 -16.86 -3.52
N ASP A 363 -82.08 -16.75 -2.86
CA ASP A 363 -81.32 -15.51 -2.79
C ASP A 363 -79.81 -15.81 -2.80
N GLU A 364 -78.99 -14.82 -3.18
CA GLU A 364 -77.54 -14.95 -3.30
C GLU A 364 -76.79 -13.73 -2.78
N ASP A 365 -75.67 -13.98 -2.11
CA ASP A 365 -74.85 -12.91 -1.53
C ASP A 365 -73.32 -13.16 -1.63
N PRO A 366 -72.54 -12.22 -2.21
CA PRO A 366 -71.10 -12.36 -2.39
C PRO A 366 -70.29 -11.82 -1.20
N SER A 367 -69.19 -12.49 -0.85
CA SER A 367 -68.22 -11.95 0.11
C SER A 367 -66.79 -12.02 -0.44
N HIS A 368 -65.97 -11.01 -0.14
CA HIS A 368 -64.62 -10.83 -0.66
C HIS A 368 -63.58 -10.73 0.47
N TYR A 369 -62.32 -11.04 0.16
CA TYR A 369 -61.16 -10.62 0.95
C TYR A 369 -59.93 -10.54 0.03
N PHE A 370 -58.84 -9.93 0.49
CA PHE A 370 -57.55 -9.96 -0.22
C PHE A 370 -56.48 -10.63 0.63
N GLY A 371 -55.93 -11.74 0.15
CA GLY A 371 -54.84 -12.46 0.80
C GLY A 371 -53.50 -11.74 0.64
N VAL A 372 -53.02 -11.13 1.71
CA VAL A 372 -51.79 -10.33 1.74
C VAL A 372 -50.55 -11.22 1.90
N ASN A 373 -49.64 -11.14 0.94
CA ASN A 373 -48.32 -11.77 0.93
C ASN A 373 -47.28 -10.72 0.52
N SER A 374 -47.06 -9.79 1.44
CA SER A 374 -46.13 -8.67 1.33
C SER A 374 -44.68 -9.15 1.33
N SER A 375 -43.83 -8.52 0.52
CA SER A 375 -42.40 -8.76 0.48
C SER A 375 -41.72 -7.54 -0.12
N ILE A 376 -40.55 -7.21 0.39
CA ILE A 376 -39.70 -6.12 -0.10
C ILE A 376 -38.29 -6.67 -0.30
N ASP A 377 -37.55 -6.10 -1.24
CA ASP A 377 -36.21 -6.52 -1.62
C ASP A 377 -35.34 -5.26 -1.78
N ILE A 378 -34.09 -5.29 -1.34
CA ILE A 378 -33.14 -4.19 -1.54
C ILE A 378 -31.85 -4.73 -2.17
N GLU A 379 -31.36 -4.04 -3.20
CA GLU A 379 -30.08 -4.35 -3.86
C GLU A 379 -29.17 -3.12 -3.79
N LYS A 380 -27.94 -3.30 -3.30
CA LYS A 380 -27.01 -2.21 -2.97
C LYS A 380 -25.67 -2.35 -3.69
N ALA A 381 -25.40 -1.37 -4.55
CA ALA A 381 -24.12 -1.26 -5.26
C ALA A 381 -23.22 -0.16 -4.69
N THR A 382 -21.90 -0.38 -4.76
CA THR A 382 -20.87 0.63 -4.49
C THR A 382 -20.16 1.01 -5.79
N ASN A 383 -20.18 2.31 -6.14
CA ASN A 383 -19.64 2.86 -7.39
C ASN A 383 -20.18 2.17 -8.67
N GLY A 384 -21.40 1.64 -8.59
CA GLY A 384 -22.08 0.95 -9.69
C GLY A 384 -21.80 -0.55 -9.79
N GLU A 385 -20.98 -1.10 -8.90
CA GLU A 385 -20.72 -2.55 -8.80
C GLU A 385 -21.52 -3.15 -7.63
N ASP A 386 -22.16 -4.28 -7.87
CA ASP A 386 -22.65 -5.18 -6.83
C ASP A 386 -21.42 -5.66 -6.04
N ALA A 387 -21.39 -5.31 -4.76
CA ALA A 387 -20.22 -5.46 -3.89
C ALA A 387 -20.57 -6.23 -2.62
N ASP A 388 -21.40 -7.27 -2.74
CA ASP A 388 -21.85 -8.13 -1.63
C ASP A 388 -20.72 -8.80 -0.86
N THR A 389 -19.58 -9.00 -1.52
CA THR A 389 -18.45 -9.75 -0.97
C THR A 389 -17.20 -8.88 -0.86
N PRO A 390 -16.40 -9.03 0.22
CA PRO A 390 -15.08 -8.42 0.28
C PRO A 390 -14.19 -8.94 -0.88
N THR A 391 -13.34 -8.11 -1.46
CA THR A 391 -12.99 -6.74 -1.00
C THR A 391 -13.93 -5.63 -1.50
N GLY A 392 -14.81 -5.93 -2.46
CA GLY A 392 -15.48 -4.92 -3.26
C GLY A 392 -14.51 -4.17 -4.20
N PRO A 393 -14.96 -3.11 -4.90
CA PRO A 393 -14.10 -2.30 -5.75
C PRO A 393 -12.99 -1.59 -4.94
N TYR A 394 -11.81 -1.48 -5.55
CA TYR A 394 -10.72 -0.65 -5.03
C TYR A 394 -11.00 0.83 -5.33
N VAL A 395 -10.86 1.67 -4.31
CA VAL A 395 -11.04 3.12 -4.40
C VAL A 395 -9.87 3.79 -3.72
N THR A 396 -9.23 4.77 -4.36
CA THR A 396 -8.16 5.55 -3.71
C THR A 396 -8.68 6.24 -2.46
N VAL A 397 -7.95 6.20 -1.35
CA VAL A 397 -8.35 6.89 -0.11
C VAL A 397 -8.65 8.37 -0.36
N GLY A 398 -9.77 8.85 0.16
CA GLY A 398 -10.31 10.20 -0.08
C GLY A 398 -11.05 10.35 -1.42
N GLY A 399 -11.04 9.34 -2.28
CA GLY A 399 -11.83 9.29 -3.52
C GLY A 399 -13.33 9.14 -3.25
N ASP A 400 -14.14 9.59 -4.20
CA ASP A 400 -15.60 9.57 -4.06
C ASP A 400 -16.15 8.13 -4.06
N VAL A 401 -17.07 7.87 -3.13
CA VAL A 401 -17.83 6.63 -3.04
C VAL A 401 -19.31 6.97 -3.21
N VAL A 402 -19.99 6.27 -4.11
CA VAL A 402 -21.42 6.40 -4.36
C VAL A 402 -22.08 5.06 -4.04
N TRP A 403 -23.02 5.06 -3.09
CA TRP A 403 -23.89 3.92 -2.83
C TRP A 403 -25.23 4.13 -3.52
N THR A 404 -25.72 3.12 -4.23
CA THR A 404 -27.07 3.11 -4.78
C THR A 404 -27.86 1.96 -4.18
N TYR A 405 -29.11 2.21 -3.83
CA TYR A 405 -30.02 1.25 -3.21
C TYR A 405 -31.26 1.14 -4.09
N ASN A 406 -31.50 -0.02 -4.68
CA ASN A 406 -32.68 -0.30 -5.47
C ASN A 406 -33.64 -1.14 -4.64
N VAL A 407 -34.69 -0.51 -4.15
CA VAL A 407 -35.75 -1.16 -3.36
C VAL A 407 -36.83 -1.64 -4.32
N THR A 408 -37.27 -2.89 -4.22
CA THR A 408 -38.33 -3.48 -5.05
C THR A 408 -39.45 -4.03 -4.18
N ASN A 409 -40.71 -3.72 -4.50
CA ASN A 409 -41.85 -4.42 -3.89
C ASN A 409 -42.05 -5.74 -4.63
N THR A 410 -41.61 -6.83 -4.01
CA THR A 410 -41.68 -8.20 -4.56
C THR A 410 -42.95 -8.94 -4.14
N GLY A 411 -43.76 -8.34 -3.26
CA GLY A 411 -45.03 -8.86 -2.75
C GLY A 411 -46.22 -8.63 -3.68
N ASN A 412 -47.43 -8.87 -3.16
CA ASN A 412 -48.68 -8.73 -3.91
C ASN A 412 -49.59 -7.58 -3.43
N SER A 413 -49.15 -6.78 -2.47
CA SER A 413 -49.87 -5.68 -1.85
C SER A 413 -49.04 -4.40 -1.90
N ASN A 414 -49.72 -3.26 -1.83
CA ASN A 414 -49.09 -1.95 -1.73
C ASN A 414 -48.34 -1.83 -0.40
N LEU A 415 -47.16 -1.21 -0.42
CA LEU A 415 -46.38 -0.92 0.78
C LEU A 415 -46.30 0.60 0.99
N THR A 416 -46.41 1.05 2.23
CA THR A 416 -46.23 2.45 2.64
C THR A 416 -45.05 2.59 3.60
N ASP A 417 -44.72 3.83 3.97
CA ASP A 417 -43.67 4.14 4.95
C ASP A 417 -42.30 3.52 4.62
N ILE A 418 -41.96 3.50 3.32
CA ILE A 418 -40.68 2.96 2.83
C ILE A 418 -39.52 3.76 3.43
N MET A 419 -38.74 3.08 4.27
CA MET A 419 -37.61 3.63 5.01
C MET A 419 -36.34 2.86 4.65
N VAL A 420 -35.39 3.54 4.01
CA VAL A 420 -34.07 2.98 3.68
C VAL A 420 -33.03 3.57 4.63
N GLN A 421 -32.27 2.70 5.29
CA GLN A 421 -31.22 3.07 6.24
C GLN A 421 -29.91 2.37 5.90
N ASP A 422 -28.80 2.96 6.33
CA ASP A 422 -27.47 2.35 6.25
C ASP A 422 -26.85 2.26 7.64
N ASN A 423 -26.28 1.10 7.96
CA ASN A 423 -25.76 0.82 9.30
C ASN A 423 -24.50 1.62 9.69
N MET A 424 -23.81 2.26 8.73
CA MET A 424 -22.61 3.06 8.97
C MET A 424 -22.92 4.57 9.01
N GLY A 425 -24.19 4.96 9.20
CA GLY A 425 -24.59 6.35 9.39
C GLY A 425 -24.64 7.18 8.10
N VAL A 426 -24.49 6.52 6.94
CA VAL A 426 -24.81 7.09 5.64
C VAL A 426 -26.33 7.26 5.56
N THR A 427 -26.82 8.37 5.00
CA THR A 427 -28.27 8.63 4.88
C THR A 427 -28.69 8.52 3.41
N PRO A 428 -29.31 7.39 2.99
CA PRO A 428 -29.86 7.24 1.66
C PRO A 428 -30.91 8.32 1.38
N SER A 429 -30.81 8.96 0.22
CA SER A 429 -31.76 9.95 -0.28
C SER A 429 -32.52 9.38 -1.46
N TYR A 430 -33.84 9.53 -1.46
CA TYR A 430 -34.70 9.11 -2.57
C TYR A 430 -34.33 9.84 -3.86
N VAL A 431 -34.27 9.10 -4.96
CA VAL A 431 -33.90 9.58 -6.29
C VAL A 431 -35.08 9.51 -7.25
N SER A 432 -35.72 8.35 -7.37
CA SER A 432 -36.79 8.08 -8.35
C SER A 432 -37.45 6.72 -8.12
N GLY A 433 -38.66 6.49 -8.66
CA GLY A 433 -39.32 5.18 -8.66
C GLY A 433 -40.83 5.25 -8.40
N ASP A 434 -41.25 6.17 -7.53
CA ASP A 434 -42.64 6.58 -7.30
C ASP A 434 -43.11 7.39 -8.51
N THR A 435 -43.82 6.74 -9.45
CA THR A 435 -44.18 7.35 -10.73
C THR A 435 -45.45 8.20 -10.68
N ASN A 436 -46.28 8.00 -9.66
CA ASN A 436 -47.54 8.70 -9.42
C ASN A 436 -47.46 9.71 -8.26
N ASP A 437 -46.30 9.82 -7.59
CA ASP A 437 -45.99 10.72 -6.46
C ASP A 437 -46.97 10.56 -5.28
N ASP A 438 -47.44 9.33 -5.01
CA ASP A 438 -48.40 9.05 -3.95
C ASP A 438 -47.79 8.45 -2.68
N LEU A 439 -46.48 8.20 -2.67
CA LEU A 439 -45.73 7.57 -1.58
C LEU A 439 -46.21 6.15 -1.23
N VAL A 440 -46.81 5.45 -2.20
CA VAL A 440 -47.25 4.07 -2.08
C VAL A 440 -46.50 3.23 -3.08
N MET A 441 -45.70 2.27 -2.59
CA MET A 441 -44.94 1.40 -3.46
C MET A 441 -45.80 0.23 -3.91
N GLU A 442 -46.31 0.24 -5.14
CA GLU A 442 -47.15 -0.84 -5.64
C GLU A 442 -46.34 -2.10 -6.03
N PRO A 443 -47.01 -3.27 -6.10
CA PRO A 443 -46.34 -4.51 -6.51
C PRO A 443 -45.57 -4.37 -7.83
N GLY A 444 -44.26 -4.67 -7.77
CA GLY A 444 -43.34 -4.60 -8.91
C GLY A 444 -42.71 -3.24 -9.17
N GLU A 445 -43.04 -2.19 -8.40
CA GLU A 445 -42.31 -0.93 -8.46
C GLU A 445 -40.87 -1.09 -7.95
N VAL A 446 -39.97 -0.23 -8.43
CA VAL A 446 -38.57 -0.15 -8.00
C VAL A 446 -38.23 1.29 -7.66
N TRP A 447 -37.89 1.54 -6.40
CA TRP A 447 -37.50 2.85 -5.88
C TRP A 447 -36.00 2.90 -5.65
N MET A 448 -35.37 3.90 -6.26
CA MET A 448 -33.93 4.12 -6.22
C MET A 448 -33.59 5.19 -5.20
N TYR A 449 -32.62 4.89 -4.35
CA TYR A 449 -32.01 5.80 -3.40
C TYR A 449 -30.52 5.87 -3.66
N ASN A 450 -29.86 6.97 -3.28
CA ASN A 450 -28.42 7.06 -3.32
C ASN A 450 -27.85 7.76 -2.09
N ALA A 451 -26.56 7.55 -1.87
CA ALA A 451 -25.77 8.33 -0.93
C ALA A 451 -24.33 8.45 -1.42
N THR A 452 -23.61 9.42 -0.90
CA THR A 452 -22.21 9.69 -1.28
C THR A 452 -21.33 9.83 -0.06
N GLY A 453 -20.09 9.39 -0.16
CA GLY A 453 -19.04 9.53 0.85
C GLY A 453 -17.66 9.56 0.20
N THR A 454 -16.63 9.41 1.01
CA THR A 454 -15.23 9.28 0.56
C THR A 454 -14.63 8.00 1.12
N ALA A 455 -13.79 7.32 0.35
CA ALA A 455 -13.15 6.09 0.77
C ALA A 455 -12.18 6.32 1.93
N GLU A 456 -12.34 5.54 3.01
CA GLU A 456 -11.36 5.44 4.09
C GLU A 456 -10.35 4.33 3.80
N GLU A 457 -9.18 4.35 4.44
CA GLU A 457 -8.12 3.35 4.23
C GLU A 457 -8.55 1.94 4.65
N GLY A 458 -8.27 0.96 3.79
CA GLY A 458 -8.51 -0.46 4.05
C GLY A 458 -9.91 -0.94 3.72
N GLN A 459 -10.29 -2.11 4.24
CA GLN A 459 -11.59 -2.72 3.95
C GLN A 459 -12.72 -1.97 4.63
N TYR A 460 -13.69 -1.53 3.83
CA TYR A 460 -14.97 -1.00 4.28
C TYR A 460 -16.10 -1.97 3.98
N ALA A 461 -17.10 -2.00 4.86
CA ALA A 461 -18.33 -2.76 4.70
C ALA A 461 -19.49 -1.99 5.33
N ASN A 462 -20.62 -1.93 4.65
CA ASN A 462 -21.87 -1.38 5.19
C ASN A 462 -23.08 -2.16 4.70
N LEU A 463 -24.16 -2.14 5.46
CA LEU A 463 -25.39 -2.89 5.22
C LEU A 463 -26.52 -1.89 4.98
N GLY A 464 -27.15 -1.96 3.79
CA GLY A 464 -28.40 -1.27 3.52
C GLY A 464 -29.56 -2.08 4.10
N ASN A 465 -30.48 -1.44 4.81
CA ASN A 465 -31.69 -2.05 5.32
C ASN A 465 -32.89 -1.27 4.81
N VAL A 466 -33.93 -1.96 4.36
CA VAL A 466 -35.21 -1.36 4.01
C VAL A 466 -36.32 -1.90 4.91
N THR A 467 -37.28 -1.03 5.23
CA THR A 467 -38.54 -1.41 5.87
C THR A 467 -39.69 -0.76 5.11
N GLY A 468 -40.79 -1.51 4.91
CA GLY A 468 -42.06 -0.97 4.42
C GLY A 468 -43.23 -1.60 5.19
N THR A 469 -44.34 -0.89 5.29
CA THR A 469 -45.53 -1.33 6.02
C THR A 469 -46.63 -1.74 5.06
N ASP A 470 -47.28 -2.88 5.30
CA ASP A 470 -48.33 -3.42 4.45
C ASP A 470 -49.76 -3.02 4.91
N PRO A 471 -50.82 -3.34 4.12
CA PRO A 471 -52.19 -2.96 4.46
C PRO A 471 -52.77 -3.66 5.71
N THR A 472 -52.06 -4.63 6.28
CA THR A 472 -52.41 -5.28 7.55
C THR A 472 -51.65 -4.67 8.74
N GLU A 473 -50.91 -3.57 8.50
CA GLU A 473 -50.04 -2.89 9.46
C GLU A 473 -48.83 -3.74 9.90
N ALA A 474 -48.44 -4.72 9.07
CA ALA A 474 -47.24 -5.52 9.30
C ALA A 474 -46.05 -4.93 8.53
N ASP A 475 -44.88 -4.91 9.18
CA ASP A 475 -43.64 -4.48 8.54
C ASP A 475 -42.99 -5.63 7.76
N VAL A 476 -42.56 -5.33 6.54
CA VAL A 476 -41.65 -6.17 5.75
C VAL A 476 -40.28 -5.50 5.68
N THR A 477 -39.22 -6.31 5.76
CA THR A 477 -37.85 -5.83 5.82
C THR A 477 -36.94 -6.65 4.92
N ASP A 478 -35.91 -6.03 4.39
CA ASP A 478 -34.82 -6.71 3.71
C ASP A 478 -33.49 -5.98 3.90
N GLU A 479 -32.38 -6.70 3.77
CA GLU A 479 -31.03 -6.17 4.01
C GLU A 479 -30.01 -6.65 2.98
N ASP A 480 -29.10 -5.77 2.57
CA ASP A 480 -28.11 -6.06 1.52
C ASP A 480 -26.73 -5.43 1.80
N PRO A 481 -25.64 -6.24 1.84
CA PRO A 481 -24.31 -5.78 2.19
C PRO A 481 -23.59 -5.14 1.01
N SER A 482 -22.66 -4.21 1.27
CA SER A 482 -21.79 -3.66 0.23
C SER A 482 -20.41 -3.34 0.78
N HIS A 483 -19.39 -3.47 -0.06
CA HIS A 483 -17.99 -3.37 0.33
C HIS A 483 -17.21 -2.44 -0.61
N TYR A 484 -16.11 -1.89 -0.13
CA TYR A 484 -15.01 -1.36 -0.97
C TYR A 484 -13.69 -1.48 -0.21
N PHE A 485 -12.57 -1.32 -0.91
CA PHE A 485 -11.25 -1.25 -0.29
C PHE A 485 -10.55 0.08 -0.60
N GLY A 486 -10.23 0.85 0.43
CA GLY A 486 -9.47 2.09 0.33
C GLY A 486 -7.98 1.84 0.08
N SER A 487 -7.54 2.04 -1.16
CA SER A 487 -6.15 1.77 -1.58
C SER A 487 -5.22 2.94 -1.26
N THR A 488 -4.10 2.64 -0.60
CA THR A 488 -2.93 3.49 -0.32
C THR A 488 -1.67 2.80 -0.87
N PRO A 489 -1.48 2.78 -2.21
CA PRO A 489 -0.27 2.23 -2.79
C PRO A 489 0.93 3.08 -2.40
N LEU A 490 2.03 2.44 -2.00
CA LEU A 490 3.32 3.04 -1.71
C LEU A 490 4.42 2.05 -2.07
N ILE A 491 5.54 2.56 -2.55
CA ILE A 491 6.75 1.80 -2.85
C ILE A 491 7.93 2.54 -2.23
N ASP A 492 8.94 1.79 -1.84
CA ASP A 492 10.14 2.29 -1.18
C ASP A 492 11.34 1.60 -1.82
N ILE A 493 12.44 2.30 -2.06
CA ILE A 493 13.69 1.73 -2.55
C ILE A 493 14.83 2.13 -1.62
N GLU A 494 15.65 1.16 -1.25
CA GLU A 494 16.86 1.37 -0.45
C GLU A 494 18.08 0.87 -1.22
N LYS A 495 19.09 1.72 -1.39
CA LYS A 495 20.24 1.46 -2.26
C LYS A 495 21.56 1.50 -1.49
N SER A 496 22.25 0.37 -1.50
CA SER A 496 23.59 0.26 -0.90
C SER A 496 24.70 0.14 -1.94
N THR A 497 25.89 0.62 -1.59
CA THR A 497 27.14 0.43 -2.34
C THR A 497 28.09 -0.47 -1.53
N ASN A 498 28.47 -1.63 -2.09
CA ASN A 498 29.32 -2.65 -1.42
C ASN A 498 28.81 -3.07 -0.03
N GLY A 499 27.50 -3.01 0.19
CA GLY A 499 26.84 -3.38 1.43
C GLY A 499 26.65 -2.25 2.44
N ASP A 500 27.19 -1.06 2.16
CA ASP A 500 26.96 0.14 2.97
C ASP A 500 25.81 0.97 2.38
N ASP A 501 24.85 1.34 3.22
CA ASP A 501 23.93 2.45 2.96
C ASP A 501 24.76 3.73 2.88
N ALA A 502 24.75 4.34 1.69
CA ALA A 502 25.67 5.42 1.31
C ALA A 502 24.92 6.63 0.77
N ASP A 503 23.80 6.98 1.42
CA ASP A 503 22.94 8.12 1.06
C ASP A 503 23.66 9.47 1.03
N THR A 504 24.73 9.60 1.81
CA THR A 504 25.46 10.85 1.97
C THR A 504 26.91 10.74 1.52
N PRO A 505 27.46 11.77 0.84
CA PRO A 505 28.90 11.85 0.59
C PRO A 505 29.69 11.78 1.91
N THR A 506 30.84 11.12 1.94
CA THR A 506 31.57 10.60 0.77
C THR A 506 31.14 9.19 0.32
N GLY A 507 30.36 8.48 1.13
CA GLY A 507 30.19 7.02 1.00
C GLY A 507 31.47 6.26 1.37
N PRO A 508 31.51 4.94 1.15
CA PRO A 508 32.71 4.12 1.38
C PRO A 508 33.87 4.53 0.48
N PHE A 509 35.09 4.43 0.99
CA PHE A 509 36.31 4.54 0.18
C PHE A 509 36.57 3.22 -0.54
N ILE A 510 36.71 3.30 -1.86
CA ILE A 510 36.95 2.13 -2.73
C ILE A 510 38.19 2.43 -3.57
N PRO A 511 39.24 1.60 -3.55
CA PRO A 511 40.41 1.82 -4.41
C PRO A 511 40.02 1.92 -5.88
N VAL A 512 40.58 2.89 -6.60
CA VAL A 512 40.30 3.06 -8.03
C VAL A 512 40.66 1.79 -8.80
N GLY A 513 39.71 1.30 -9.60
CA GLY A 513 39.85 0.05 -10.36
C GLY A 513 39.24 -1.18 -9.69
N ASP A 514 38.83 -1.10 -8.42
CA ASP A 514 38.12 -2.20 -7.73
C ASP A 514 36.63 -2.27 -8.13
N ASP A 515 36.03 -3.45 -7.93
CA ASP A 515 34.62 -3.70 -8.23
C ASP A 515 33.70 -2.92 -7.27
N VAL A 516 32.62 -2.38 -7.84
CA VAL A 516 31.53 -1.74 -7.11
C VAL A 516 30.25 -2.54 -7.36
N GLU A 517 29.57 -2.96 -6.30
CA GLU A 517 28.25 -3.58 -6.34
C GLU A 517 27.22 -2.63 -5.75
N TRP A 518 26.17 -2.34 -6.52
CA TRP A 518 24.98 -1.66 -6.04
C TRP A 518 23.87 -2.67 -5.82
N VAL A 519 23.25 -2.65 -4.64
CA VAL A 519 22.08 -3.47 -4.33
C VAL A 519 20.90 -2.53 -4.07
N TYR A 520 19.77 -2.83 -4.72
CA TYR A 520 18.53 -2.06 -4.62
C TYR A 520 17.47 -2.97 -3.99
N ASN A 521 17.05 -2.65 -2.78
CA ASN A 521 15.97 -3.35 -2.07
C ASN A 521 14.69 -2.55 -2.24
N VAL A 522 13.82 -3.02 -3.12
CA VAL A 522 12.50 -2.42 -3.35
C VAL A 522 11.51 -3.06 -2.39
N THR A 523 10.71 -2.27 -1.68
CA THR A 523 9.67 -2.75 -0.75
C THR A 523 8.31 -2.17 -1.13
N ASN A 524 7.26 -3.01 -1.16
CA ASN A 524 5.89 -2.50 -1.23
C ASN A 524 5.43 -2.13 0.18
N THR A 525 5.51 -0.85 0.52
CA THR A 525 5.12 -0.30 1.82
C THR A 525 3.65 0.11 1.89
N GLY A 526 2.91 -0.03 0.77
CA GLY A 526 1.49 0.26 0.67
C GLY A 526 0.59 -0.89 1.12
N ASN A 527 -0.72 -0.72 0.94
CA ASN A 527 -1.73 -1.71 1.35
C ASN A 527 -2.37 -2.50 0.19
N VAL A 528 -1.89 -2.33 -1.04
CA VAL A 528 -2.36 -3.03 -2.24
C VAL A 528 -1.19 -3.58 -3.05
N ASN A 529 -1.47 -4.57 -3.88
CA ASN A 529 -0.49 -5.17 -4.78
C ASN A 529 0.01 -4.15 -5.82
N LEU A 530 1.30 -4.24 -6.15
CA LEU A 530 1.93 -3.46 -7.22
C LEU A 530 2.40 -4.40 -8.33
N SER A 531 2.30 -3.94 -9.58
CA SER A 531 2.78 -4.66 -10.76
C SER A 531 3.75 -3.79 -11.55
N SER A 532 4.40 -4.37 -12.57
CA SER A 532 5.30 -3.63 -13.47
C SER A 532 6.40 -2.88 -12.73
N ILE A 533 7.01 -3.53 -11.73
CA ILE A 533 8.11 -2.96 -10.95
C ILE A 533 9.31 -2.71 -11.87
N ASP A 534 9.63 -1.43 -12.07
CA ASP A 534 10.72 -0.96 -12.93
C ASP A 534 11.77 -0.23 -12.09
N VAL A 535 12.97 -0.79 -12.01
CA VAL A 535 14.11 -0.23 -11.26
C VAL A 535 15.14 0.28 -12.25
N GLN A 536 15.47 1.56 -12.14
CA GLN A 536 16.42 2.24 -13.01
C GLN A 536 17.51 2.92 -12.18
N ASP A 537 18.67 3.15 -12.80
CA ASP A 537 19.72 3.97 -12.24
C ASP A 537 19.95 5.19 -13.16
N ASN A 538 20.20 6.35 -12.57
CA ASN A 538 20.39 7.57 -13.35
C ASN A 538 21.72 7.60 -14.15
N ILE A 539 22.67 6.72 -13.84
CA ILE A 539 23.94 6.62 -14.57
C ILE A 539 23.81 5.68 -15.76
N THR A 540 24.16 6.20 -16.94
CA THR A 540 24.12 5.41 -18.19
C THR A 540 25.08 4.23 -18.12
N GLY A 541 24.56 3.02 -18.35
CA GLY A 541 25.35 1.78 -18.31
C GLY A 541 25.24 1.01 -16.99
N VAL A 542 24.72 1.64 -15.93
CA VAL A 542 24.28 0.95 -14.72
C VAL A 542 22.84 0.49 -14.96
N THR A 543 22.63 -0.81 -15.08
CA THR A 543 21.31 -1.39 -15.34
C THR A 543 20.99 -2.38 -14.23
N PRO A 544 20.15 -1.99 -13.26
CA PRO A 544 19.70 -2.90 -12.20
C PRO A 544 19.06 -4.15 -12.80
N ALA A 545 19.58 -5.31 -12.42
CA ALA A 545 19.06 -6.61 -12.81
C ALA A 545 18.32 -7.23 -11.63
N TYR A 546 17.14 -7.78 -11.89
CA TYR A 546 16.38 -8.49 -10.87
C TYR A 546 17.18 -9.69 -10.33
N LEU A 547 17.26 -9.79 -9.01
CA LEU A 547 18.00 -10.83 -8.31
C LEU A 547 17.07 -11.84 -7.64
N SER A 548 16.10 -11.39 -6.83
CA SER A 548 15.15 -12.26 -6.10
C SER A 548 14.06 -11.46 -5.38
N GLY A 549 13.04 -12.13 -4.84
CA GLY A 549 12.05 -11.54 -3.92
C GLY A 549 10.60 -11.90 -4.25
N ASP A 550 10.35 -12.19 -5.53
CA ASP A 550 9.09 -12.71 -6.07
C ASP A 550 9.09 -14.23 -5.84
N THR A 551 8.51 -14.66 -4.72
CA THR A 551 8.61 -16.07 -4.30
C THR A 551 7.64 -16.99 -5.04
N ASN A 552 6.62 -16.43 -5.66
CA ASN A 552 5.58 -17.16 -6.37
C ASN A 552 5.70 -17.03 -7.92
N ASP A 553 6.65 -16.23 -8.40
CA ASP A 553 6.97 -15.93 -9.81
C ASP A 553 5.75 -15.38 -10.60
N ASP A 554 4.86 -14.62 -9.95
CA ASP A 554 3.67 -14.05 -10.58
C ASP A 554 3.84 -12.64 -11.13
N GLY A 555 4.98 -11.98 -10.83
CA GLY A 555 5.28 -10.62 -11.26
C GLY A 555 4.46 -9.55 -10.54
N ILE A 556 3.86 -9.87 -9.41
CA ILE A 556 3.07 -8.99 -8.55
C ILE A 556 3.77 -8.88 -7.20
N MET A 557 4.01 -7.66 -6.76
CA MET A 557 4.63 -7.37 -5.48
C MET A 557 3.54 -7.10 -4.45
N GLU A 558 3.25 -8.07 -3.57
CA GLU A 558 2.23 -7.89 -2.52
C GLU A 558 2.71 -6.97 -1.38
N PRO A 559 1.78 -6.40 -0.59
CA PRO A 559 2.13 -5.60 0.58
C PRO A 559 3.13 -6.29 1.52
N GLY A 560 4.25 -5.62 1.78
CA GLY A 560 5.33 -6.09 2.64
C GLY A 560 6.36 -7.00 1.97
N GLU A 561 6.21 -7.34 0.69
CA GLU A 561 7.28 -8.01 -0.06
C GLU A 561 8.49 -7.09 -0.26
N VAL A 562 9.66 -7.72 -0.43
CA VAL A 562 10.94 -7.05 -0.74
C VAL A 562 11.58 -7.72 -1.94
N TRP A 563 11.79 -6.97 -3.02
CA TRP A 563 12.43 -7.42 -4.25
C TRP A 563 13.82 -6.80 -4.36
N MET A 564 14.83 -7.64 -4.55
CA MET A 564 16.22 -7.26 -4.64
C MET A 564 16.66 -7.22 -6.10
N TYR A 565 17.37 -6.15 -6.44
CA TYR A 565 18.06 -5.96 -7.73
C TYR A 565 19.51 -5.64 -7.47
N ASN A 566 20.40 -5.92 -8.42
CA ASN A 566 21.78 -5.47 -8.33
C ASN A 566 22.35 -4.96 -9.66
N ALA A 567 23.39 -4.15 -9.56
CA ALA A 567 24.20 -3.71 -10.69
C ALA A 567 25.68 -3.68 -10.26
N THR A 568 26.59 -3.77 -11.22
CA THR A 568 28.04 -3.78 -10.94
C THR A 568 28.77 -2.74 -11.78
N GLY A 569 29.84 -2.17 -11.25
CA GLY A 569 30.73 -1.21 -11.90
C GLY A 569 32.17 -1.33 -11.41
N ILE A 570 33.01 -0.38 -11.81
CA ILE A 570 34.39 -0.25 -11.37
C ILE A 570 34.58 1.15 -10.78
N ALA A 571 35.24 1.27 -9.63
CA ALA A 571 35.44 2.54 -8.97
C ALA A 571 36.32 3.49 -9.80
N GLU A 572 35.76 4.63 -10.17
CA GLU A 572 36.48 5.77 -10.76
C GLU A 572 37.04 6.70 -9.69
N GLU A 573 38.08 7.46 -10.01
CA GLU A 573 38.76 8.38 -9.08
C GLU A 573 37.86 9.50 -8.58
N GLY A 574 37.88 9.74 -7.26
CA GLY A 574 37.17 10.84 -6.60
C GLY A 574 35.73 10.50 -6.20
N GLN A 575 34.95 11.53 -5.89
CA GLN A 575 33.56 11.37 -5.42
C GLN A 575 32.65 10.88 -6.56
N TYR A 576 31.98 9.77 -6.33
CA TYR A 576 30.90 9.26 -7.17
C TYR A 576 29.55 9.37 -6.46
N ALA A 577 28.50 9.58 -7.24
CA ALA A 577 27.11 9.59 -6.79
C ALA A 577 26.21 9.06 -7.90
N ASN A 578 25.24 8.22 -7.55
CA ASN A 578 24.17 7.81 -8.45
C ASN A 578 22.84 7.66 -7.70
N LEU A 579 21.74 7.69 -8.43
CA LEU A 579 20.38 7.68 -7.88
C LEU A 579 19.64 6.47 -8.45
N GLY A 580 19.22 5.57 -7.57
CA GLY A 580 18.27 4.52 -7.93
C GLY A 580 16.86 5.10 -7.93
N ASN A 581 16.04 4.72 -8.91
CA ASN A 581 14.64 5.09 -8.97
C ASN A 581 13.81 3.84 -9.24
N VAL A 582 12.71 3.69 -8.51
CA VAL A 582 11.74 2.63 -8.73
C VAL A 582 10.39 3.20 -9.13
N THR A 583 9.66 2.48 -9.96
CA THR A 583 8.25 2.74 -10.25
C THR A 583 7.45 1.44 -10.12
N GLY A 584 6.29 1.51 -9.45
CA GLY A 584 5.33 0.43 -9.35
C GLY A 584 3.92 0.89 -9.75
N THR A 585 3.15 0.00 -10.39
CA THR A 585 1.79 0.28 -10.86
C THR A 585 0.76 -0.41 -9.97
N PRO A 586 -0.08 0.34 -9.22
CA PRO A 586 -1.20 -0.22 -8.46
C PRO A 586 -2.38 -0.57 -9.38
N GLU A 587 -3.36 -1.31 -8.86
CA GLU A 587 -4.59 -1.67 -9.59
C GLU A 587 -5.45 -0.43 -9.93
N VAL A 588 -5.53 0.52 -8.99
CA VAL A 588 -6.26 1.78 -9.14
C VAL A 588 -5.39 2.93 -8.64
N GLY A 589 -5.41 4.05 -9.38
CA GLY A 589 -4.63 5.25 -9.06
C GLY A 589 -3.47 5.47 -10.03
N GLU A 590 -2.62 6.44 -9.69
CA GLU A 590 -1.38 6.72 -10.43
C GLU A 590 -0.26 5.77 -10.00
N ASN A 591 0.76 5.63 -10.84
CA ASN A 591 1.97 4.90 -10.48
C ASN A 591 2.64 5.54 -9.25
N VAL A 592 3.20 4.69 -8.39
CA VAL A 592 4.01 5.10 -7.25
C VAL A 592 5.48 5.03 -7.61
N THR A 593 6.27 5.96 -7.10
CA THR A 593 7.69 6.06 -7.38
C THR A 593 8.44 6.38 -6.11
N ASP A 594 9.67 5.91 -6.02
CA ASP A 594 10.60 6.30 -4.97
C ASP A 594 12.02 6.34 -5.52
N GLU A 595 12.89 7.13 -4.89
CA GLU A 595 14.25 7.36 -5.33
C GLU A 595 15.22 7.37 -4.16
N ASP A 596 16.40 6.77 -4.35
CA ASP A 596 17.38 6.60 -3.28
C ASP A 596 18.82 6.80 -3.77
N PRO A 597 19.58 7.77 -3.20
CA PRO A 597 20.92 8.12 -3.64
C PRO A 597 21.96 7.17 -3.04
N SER A 598 23.07 6.95 -3.75
CA SER A 598 24.21 6.22 -3.20
C SER A 598 25.52 6.84 -3.68
N HIS A 599 26.54 6.76 -2.82
CA HIS A 599 27.83 7.43 -3.00
C HIS A 599 28.99 6.46 -2.77
N TYR A 600 30.14 6.75 -3.36
CA TYR A 600 31.44 6.21 -2.92
C TYR A 600 32.54 7.21 -3.27
N PHE A 601 33.74 7.03 -2.71
CA PHE A 601 34.92 7.80 -3.10
C PHE A 601 36.04 6.89 -3.61
N GLY A 602 36.42 7.06 -4.88
CA GLY A 602 37.52 6.34 -5.51
C GLY A 602 38.87 6.81 -4.99
N SER A 603 39.53 6.02 -4.15
CA SER A 603 40.79 6.38 -3.49
C SER A 603 42.03 6.04 -4.32
N THR A 604 42.96 6.98 -4.39
CA THR A 604 44.30 6.91 -5.00
C THR A 604 45.33 7.45 -4.00
N PRO A 605 45.64 6.69 -2.93
CA PRO A 605 46.65 7.12 -1.97
C PRO A 605 48.04 7.14 -2.62
N LEU A 606 48.81 8.20 -2.37
CA LEU A 606 50.20 8.36 -2.79
C LEU A 606 50.94 9.22 -1.77
N ILE A 607 52.23 8.93 -1.58
CA ILE A 607 53.13 9.67 -0.70
C ILE A 607 54.43 9.91 -1.46
N ASP A 608 55.09 11.02 -1.16
CA ASP A 608 56.33 11.45 -1.79
C ASP A 608 57.29 11.93 -0.69
N ILE A 609 58.59 11.70 -0.82
CA ILE A 609 59.61 12.21 0.11
C ILE A 609 60.74 12.86 -0.67
N GLU A 610 61.16 14.05 -0.22
CA GLU A 610 62.28 14.79 -0.78
C GLU A 610 63.32 15.06 0.33
N LYS A 611 64.58 14.71 0.10
CA LYS A 611 65.63 14.71 1.11
C LYS A 611 66.83 15.57 0.71
N SER A 612 67.05 16.61 1.49
CA SER A 612 68.19 17.51 1.31
C SER A 612 69.29 17.30 2.36
N THR A 613 70.53 17.61 1.98
CA THR A 613 71.70 17.69 2.88
C THR A 613 72.19 19.13 2.94
N ASN A 614 72.25 19.72 4.14
CA ASN A 614 72.63 21.12 4.37
C ASN A 614 71.87 22.15 3.51
N GLY A 615 70.63 21.82 3.15
CA GLY A 615 69.74 22.67 2.34
C GLY A 615 69.85 22.45 0.82
N ASP A 616 70.78 21.62 0.36
CA ASP A 616 70.89 21.21 -1.05
C ASP A 616 70.16 19.89 -1.27
N ASP A 617 69.30 19.86 -2.30
CA ASP A 617 68.88 18.61 -2.95
C ASP A 617 70.15 17.95 -3.52
N ALA A 618 70.48 16.79 -2.96
CA ALA A 618 71.76 16.12 -3.17
C ALA A 618 71.55 14.67 -3.62
N ASP A 619 70.56 14.45 -4.49
CA ASP A 619 70.23 13.13 -5.06
C ASP A 619 71.38 12.44 -5.77
N THR A 620 72.33 13.24 -6.28
CA THR A 620 73.45 12.75 -7.08
C THR A 620 74.80 13.01 -6.40
N PRO A 621 75.73 12.04 -6.43
CA PRO A 621 77.11 12.28 -6.02
C PRO A 621 77.74 13.42 -6.84
N THR A 622 78.58 14.26 -6.23
CA THR A 622 79.16 14.09 -4.90
C THR A 622 78.34 14.69 -3.75
N GLY A 623 77.27 15.44 -4.05
CA GLY A 623 76.60 16.29 -3.07
C GLY A 623 77.45 17.51 -2.66
N PRO A 624 76.98 18.31 -1.67
CA PRO A 624 77.75 19.42 -1.11
C PRO A 624 79.07 18.95 -0.48
N LEU A 625 80.10 19.80 -0.58
CA LEU A 625 81.37 19.62 0.13
C LEU A 625 81.21 20.08 1.58
N VAL A 626 81.52 19.19 2.52
CA VAL A 626 81.42 19.47 3.96
C VAL A 626 82.76 19.13 4.61
N PRO A 627 83.45 20.07 5.29
CA PRO A 627 84.70 19.76 5.97
C PRO A 627 84.52 18.61 6.97
N VAL A 628 85.49 17.69 7.01
CA VAL A 628 85.42 16.56 7.94
C VAL A 628 85.36 17.06 9.38
N GLY A 629 84.37 16.59 10.14
CA GLY A 629 84.11 17.01 11.51
C GLY A 629 83.05 18.10 11.66
N ASP A 630 82.57 18.71 10.57
CA ASP A 630 81.47 19.69 10.61
C ASP A 630 80.09 19.00 10.71
N ASP A 631 79.10 19.74 11.20
CA ASP A 631 77.73 19.26 11.31
C ASP A 631 77.09 19.06 9.92
N VAL A 632 76.34 17.97 9.79
CA VAL A 632 75.50 17.67 8.63
C VAL A 632 74.04 17.66 9.09
N GLU A 633 73.18 18.43 8.41
CA GLU A 633 71.73 18.41 8.62
C GLU A 633 71.05 17.76 7.42
N TRP A 634 70.22 16.75 7.69
CA TRP A 634 69.32 16.17 6.71
C TRP A 634 67.89 16.64 6.98
N VAL A 635 67.21 17.12 5.95
CA VAL A 635 65.79 17.51 6.02
C VAL A 635 65.00 16.62 5.06
N TYR A 636 63.89 16.07 5.53
CA TYR A 636 62.99 15.19 4.79
C TYR A 636 61.63 15.89 4.69
N ASN A 637 61.24 16.28 3.48
CA ASN A 637 59.94 16.86 3.19
C ASN A 637 59.04 15.76 2.63
N VAL A 638 58.15 15.24 3.47
CA VAL A 638 57.15 14.25 3.07
C VAL A 638 55.91 14.98 2.56
N THR A 639 55.35 14.59 1.42
CA THR A 639 54.13 15.17 0.84
C THR A 639 53.08 14.08 0.60
N ASN A 640 51.83 14.31 1.00
CA ASN A 640 50.71 13.46 0.56
C ASN A 640 50.27 13.92 -0.84
N THR A 641 50.72 13.21 -1.86
CA THR A 641 50.42 13.50 -3.28
C THR A 641 49.17 12.77 -3.78
N GLY A 642 48.53 11.96 -2.93
CA GLY A 642 47.30 11.23 -3.23
C GLY A 642 46.03 12.06 -2.99
N ASN A 643 44.88 11.41 -3.14
CA ASN A 643 43.56 12.05 -2.98
C ASN A 643 42.83 11.70 -1.67
N VAL A 644 43.46 10.94 -0.78
CA VAL A 644 42.92 10.55 0.54
C VAL A 644 43.92 10.83 1.64
N ASN A 645 43.40 10.94 2.87
CA ASN A 645 44.20 11.12 4.06
C ASN A 645 45.12 9.92 4.32
N LEU A 646 46.34 10.19 4.78
CA LEU A 646 47.30 9.18 5.22
C LEU A 646 47.54 9.31 6.73
N SER A 647 47.70 8.19 7.41
CA SER A 647 48.03 8.15 8.84
C SER A 647 49.30 7.32 9.06
N SER A 648 49.80 7.31 10.30
CA SER A 648 50.98 6.53 10.68
C SER A 648 52.19 6.78 9.78
N ILE A 649 52.45 8.07 9.50
CA ILE A 649 53.59 8.49 8.68
C ILE A 649 54.89 8.12 9.40
N ASP A 650 55.63 7.18 8.82
CA ASP A 650 56.88 6.64 9.36
C ASP A 650 58.03 6.99 8.41
N VAL A 651 58.96 7.84 8.88
CA VAL A 651 60.14 8.28 8.13
C VAL A 651 61.38 7.64 8.73
N GLN A 652 62.13 6.92 7.92
CA GLN A 652 63.33 6.20 8.32
C GLN A 652 64.51 6.60 7.43
N ASP A 653 65.72 6.49 7.97
CA ASP A 653 66.96 6.60 7.20
C ASP A 653 67.67 5.24 7.19
N ASN A 654 68.26 4.86 6.04
CA ASN A 654 68.93 3.57 5.90
C ASN A 654 70.24 3.46 6.71
N ILE A 655 70.81 4.57 7.19
CA ILE A 655 72.02 4.59 7.99
C ILE A 655 71.67 4.42 9.47
N THR A 656 72.27 3.41 10.10
CA THR A 656 72.04 3.11 11.51
C THR A 656 72.49 4.26 12.40
N GLY A 657 71.57 4.78 13.22
CA GLY A 657 71.83 5.89 14.14
C GLY A 657 71.37 7.25 13.62
N VAL A 658 71.03 7.37 12.33
CA VAL A 658 70.29 8.51 11.78
C VAL A 658 68.82 8.24 12.02
N THR A 659 68.17 9.03 12.88
CA THR A 659 66.75 8.88 13.20
C THR A 659 66.03 10.17 12.88
N PRO A 660 65.30 10.25 11.75
CA PRO A 660 64.48 11.41 11.43
C PRO A 660 63.50 11.73 12.55
N ALA A 661 63.53 12.97 13.02
CA ALA A 661 62.62 13.48 14.04
C ALA A 661 61.62 14.43 13.38
N TYR A 662 60.34 14.28 13.72
CA TYR A 662 59.29 15.19 13.23
C TYR A 662 59.57 16.62 13.67
N LEU A 663 59.49 17.56 12.72
CA LEU A 663 59.76 18.97 12.92
C LEU A 663 58.49 19.83 12.85
N SER A 664 57.69 19.68 11.79
CA SER A 664 56.47 20.48 11.55
C SER A 664 55.67 19.97 10.35
N GLY A 665 54.41 20.40 10.18
CA GLY A 665 53.60 20.13 8.98
C GLY A 665 52.15 19.80 9.29
N ASP A 666 51.93 19.00 10.33
CA ASP A 666 50.63 18.71 10.94
C ASP A 666 50.14 19.97 11.67
N THR A 667 49.33 20.78 11.00
CA THR A 667 48.91 22.09 11.55
C THR A 667 47.74 22.00 12.52
N ASN A 668 47.00 20.89 12.50
CA ASN A 668 45.84 20.63 13.35
C ASN A 668 46.16 19.64 14.50
N ASP A 669 47.40 19.11 14.55
CA ASP A 669 47.92 18.16 15.54
C ASP A 669 47.07 16.88 15.65
N ASP A 670 46.48 16.41 14.54
CA ASP A 670 45.61 15.23 14.54
C ASP A 670 46.31 13.92 14.12
N GLY A 671 47.57 14.01 13.67
CA GLY A 671 48.35 12.86 13.23
C GLY A 671 47.89 12.27 11.89
N ILE A 672 47.12 13.02 11.11
CA ILE A 672 46.60 12.67 9.79
C ILE A 672 47.15 13.66 8.77
N MET A 673 47.80 13.13 7.75
CA MET A 673 48.34 13.92 6.66
C MET A 673 47.30 14.02 5.54
N GLU A 674 46.61 15.16 5.42
CA GLU A 674 45.61 15.35 4.37
C GLU A 674 46.24 15.57 2.98
N PRO A 675 45.50 15.33 1.88
CA PRO A 675 45.98 15.60 0.52
C PRO A 675 46.59 16.99 0.35
N GLY A 676 47.84 17.03 -0.12
CA GLY A 676 48.60 18.26 -0.35
C GLY A 676 49.33 18.83 0.88
N GLU A 677 49.19 18.23 2.07
CA GLU A 677 50.04 18.59 3.20
C GLU A 677 51.51 18.22 2.96
N VAL A 678 52.41 18.92 3.64
CA VAL A 678 53.86 18.65 3.64
C VAL A 678 54.35 18.58 5.08
N TRP A 679 54.89 17.45 5.48
CA TRP A 679 55.44 17.20 6.80
C TRP A 679 56.96 17.14 6.74
N MET A 680 57.60 17.96 7.55
CA MET A 680 59.05 18.10 7.63
C MET A 680 59.60 17.28 8.79
N TYR A 681 60.67 16.54 8.52
CA TYR A 681 61.47 15.84 9.52
C TYR A 681 62.93 16.27 9.35
N ASN A 682 63.73 16.17 10.42
CA ASN A 682 65.17 16.37 10.30
C ASN A 682 65.98 15.35 11.10
N ALA A 683 67.24 15.19 10.71
CA ALA A 683 68.25 14.45 11.45
C ALA A 683 69.58 15.17 11.33
N THR A 684 70.49 14.94 12.28
CA THR A 684 71.84 15.53 12.24
C THR A 684 72.93 14.48 12.37
N GLY A 685 74.10 14.79 11.82
CA GLY A 685 75.30 13.96 11.85
C GLY A 685 76.57 14.82 11.82
N ILE A 686 77.73 14.16 11.72
CA ILE A 686 79.03 14.81 11.55
C ILE A 686 79.65 14.27 10.26
N ALA A 687 80.20 15.14 9.42
CA ALA A 687 80.79 14.76 8.15
C ALA A 687 82.03 13.86 8.35
N GLU A 688 81.96 12.65 7.82
CA GLU A 688 83.07 11.72 7.67
C GLU A 688 83.84 11.96 6.35
N GLU A 689 85.10 11.56 6.30
CA GLU A 689 85.98 11.74 5.12
C GLU A 689 85.47 10.99 3.89
N GLY A 690 85.43 11.69 2.75
CA GLY A 690 85.08 11.12 1.44
C GLY A 690 83.58 11.12 1.13
N GLN A 691 83.18 10.34 0.12
CA GLN A 691 81.80 10.30 -0.35
C GLN A 691 80.87 9.60 0.67
N TYR A 692 79.80 10.30 1.05
CA TYR A 692 78.70 9.77 1.83
C TYR A 692 77.42 9.71 1.00
N ALA A 693 76.58 8.70 1.28
CA ALA A 693 75.27 8.52 0.68
C ALA A 693 74.33 7.90 1.71
N ASN A 694 73.11 8.41 1.81
CA ASN A 694 72.04 7.80 2.61
C ASN A 694 70.69 7.93 1.90
N LEU A 695 69.76 7.05 2.24
CA LEU A 695 68.43 6.94 1.62
C LEU A 695 67.38 7.17 2.69
N GLY A 696 66.55 8.19 2.50
CA GLY A 696 65.33 8.38 3.29
C GLY A 696 64.23 7.48 2.72
N ASN A 697 63.42 6.87 3.58
CA ASN A 697 62.25 6.10 3.19
C ASN A 697 61.06 6.57 4.03
N VAL A 698 59.90 6.74 3.39
CA VAL A 698 58.65 7.04 4.07
C VAL A 698 57.61 5.96 3.81
N THR A 699 56.78 5.69 4.82
CA THR A 699 55.57 4.89 4.68
C THR A 699 54.37 5.65 5.23
N GLY A 700 53.26 5.68 4.48
CA GLY A 700 51.97 6.21 4.91
C GLY A 700 50.86 5.17 4.80
N THR A 701 49.91 5.19 5.72
CA THR A 701 48.79 4.23 5.78
C THR A 701 47.49 4.92 5.38
N PRO A 702 46.87 4.60 4.22
CA PRO A 702 45.55 5.12 3.86
C PRO A 702 44.44 4.46 4.69
N GLU A 703 43.23 5.03 4.67
CA GLU A 703 42.07 4.46 5.37
C GLU A 703 41.67 3.08 4.82
N VAL A 704 41.72 2.92 3.50
CA VAL A 704 41.45 1.67 2.78
C VAL A 704 42.55 1.44 1.76
N GLY A 705 43.02 0.19 1.66
CA GLY A 705 44.08 -0.24 0.73
C GLY A 705 45.38 -0.60 1.44
N GLU A 706 46.42 -0.84 0.64
CA GLU A 706 47.77 -1.12 1.13
C GLU A 706 48.51 0.18 1.49
N ASN A 707 49.56 0.06 2.32
CA ASN A 707 50.42 1.19 2.64
C ASN A 707 51.14 1.71 1.39
N VAL A 708 51.34 3.02 1.33
CA VAL A 708 52.12 3.70 0.30
C VAL A 708 53.50 4.02 0.83
N THR A 709 54.51 3.93 -0.04
CA THR A 709 55.91 4.15 0.32
C THR A 709 56.62 4.94 -0.75
N ASP A 710 57.61 5.73 -0.35
CA ASP A 710 58.51 6.41 -1.26
C ASP A 710 59.92 6.53 -0.66
N GLU A 711 60.95 6.65 -1.49
CA GLU A 711 62.35 6.69 -1.07
C GLU A 711 63.15 7.73 -1.84
N ASP A 712 64.06 8.42 -1.16
CA ASP A 712 64.83 9.52 -1.75
C ASP A 712 66.28 9.59 -1.24
N PRO A 713 67.29 9.54 -2.15
CA PRO A 713 68.70 9.50 -1.80
C PRO A 713 69.27 10.89 -1.51
N SER A 714 70.30 10.98 -0.67
CA SER A 714 71.04 12.23 -0.46
C SER A 714 72.52 11.94 -0.24
N HIS A 715 73.38 12.87 -0.63
CA HIS A 715 74.83 12.72 -0.67
C HIS A 715 75.55 13.93 -0.06
N TYR A 716 76.77 13.74 0.41
CA TYR A 716 77.75 14.80 0.63
C TYR A 716 79.16 14.24 0.45
N PHE A 717 80.17 15.11 0.35
CA PHE A 717 81.58 14.69 0.34
C PHE A 717 82.37 15.38 1.44
N GLY A 718 82.93 14.59 2.36
CA GLY A 718 83.76 15.04 3.47
C GLY A 718 85.15 15.51 3.02
N SER A 719 85.39 16.82 3.00
CA SER A 719 86.63 17.41 2.51
C SER A 719 87.74 17.51 3.59
N THR A 720 88.97 17.18 3.20
CA THR A 720 90.22 17.32 3.95
C THR A 720 91.30 17.88 3.02
N PRO A 721 91.30 19.21 2.76
CA PRO A 721 92.32 19.84 1.94
C PRO A 721 93.68 19.83 2.64
N LEU A 722 94.74 19.44 1.93
CA LEU A 722 96.13 19.48 2.40
C LEU A 722 97.07 19.72 1.22
N ILE A 723 98.16 20.46 1.46
CA ILE A 723 99.21 20.75 0.48
C ILE A 723 100.57 20.49 1.13
N ASP A 724 101.54 20.10 0.33
CA ASP A 724 102.90 19.75 0.75
C ASP A 724 103.90 20.37 -0.24
N ILE A 725 105.03 20.90 0.22
CA ILE A 725 106.11 21.42 -0.64
C ILE A 725 107.44 20.78 -0.25
N GLU A 726 108.18 20.31 -1.25
CA GLU A 726 109.52 19.74 -1.08
C GLU A 726 110.53 20.51 -1.94
N LYS A 727 111.60 21.01 -1.34
CA LYS A 727 112.57 21.92 -1.96
C LYS A 727 113.96 21.30 -2.02
N SER A 728 114.58 21.34 -3.19
CA SER A 728 115.96 20.89 -3.40
C SER A 728 116.86 22.00 -3.92
N THR A 729 118.16 21.90 -3.65
CA THR A 729 119.22 22.73 -4.22
C THR A 729 120.17 21.89 -5.06
N ASN A 730 120.33 22.24 -6.34
CA ASN A 730 121.14 21.51 -7.32
C ASN A 730 120.83 19.99 -7.38
N GLY A 731 119.58 19.62 -7.10
CA GLY A 731 119.09 18.24 -7.10
C GLY A 731 119.26 17.49 -5.78
N ASP A 732 119.88 18.10 -4.77
CA ASP A 732 119.96 17.56 -3.41
C ASP A 732 118.84 18.16 -2.55
N ASP A 733 118.10 17.30 -1.85
CA ASP A 733 117.36 17.69 -0.65
C ASP A 733 118.39 18.17 0.38
N ALA A 734 118.35 19.47 0.66
CA ALA A 734 119.32 20.18 1.45
C ALA A 734 118.68 20.88 2.65
N ASP A 735 117.74 20.20 3.30
CA ASP A 735 117.05 20.65 4.52
C ASP A 735 118.00 21.05 5.67
N THR A 736 119.22 20.52 5.67
CA THR A 736 120.18 20.71 6.75
C THR A 736 121.50 21.34 6.28
N PRO A 737 122.10 22.28 7.05
CA PRO A 737 123.44 22.79 6.76
C PRO A 737 124.50 21.67 6.78
N THR A 738 125.53 21.72 5.95
CA THR A 738 125.91 22.86 5.09
C THR A 738 125.24 22.89 3.71
N GLY A 739 124.50 21.84 3.33
CA GLY A 739 124.04 21.63 1.95
C GLY A 739 125.19 21.28 0.98
N PRO A 740 124.91 21.17 -0.34
CA PRO A 740 125.92 20.95 -1.36
C PRO A 740 126.97 22.07 -1.41
N LEU A 741 128.23 21.69 -1.72
CA LEU A 741 129.31 22.64 -2.01
C LEU A 741 129.15 23.15 -3.45
N VAL A 742 129.06 24.46 -3.61
CA VAL A 742 128.90 25.12 -4.92
C VAL A 742 130.00 26.16 -5.06
N PRO A 743 130.86 26.15 -6.10
CA PRO A 743 131.86 27.19 -6.30
C PRO A 743 131.22 28.58 -6.38
N VAL A 744 131.84 29.58 -5.73
CA VAL A 744 131.31 30.95 -5.76
C VAL A 744 131.30 31.47 -7.19
N GLY A 745 130.15 31.97 -7.62
CA GLY A 745 129.93 32.40 -9.00
C GLY A 745 129.25 31.37 -9.89
N ASP A 746 129.13 30.10 -9.45
CA ASP A 746 128.39 29.07 -10.18
C ASP A 746 126.87 29.20 -10.00
N ASP A 747 126.12 28.65 -10.95
CA ASP A 747 124.66 28.65 -10.91
C ASP A 747 124.14 27.76 -9.76
N VAL A 748 123.12 28.24 -9.06
CA VAL A 748 122.35 27.50 -8.06
C VAL A 748 120.93 27.36 -8.60
N GLU A 749 120.44 26.13 -8.71
CA GLU A 749 119.04 25.84 -9.04
C GLU A 749 118.29 25.37 -7.78
N TRP A 750 117.17 26.01 -7.50
CA TRP A 750 116.18 25.53 -6.53
C TRP A 750 115.00 24.93 -7.27
N VAL A 751 114.58 23.73 -6.90
CA VAL A 751 113.36 23.09 -7.41
C VAL A 751 112.39 22.91 -6.26
N TYR A 752 111.12 23.24 -6.47
CA TYR A 752 110.03 23.13 -5.50
C TYR A 752 108.98 22.18 -6.07
N ASN A 753 108.76 21.04 -5.42
CA ASN A 753 107.73 20.07 -5.78
C ASN A 753 106.54 20.26 -4.84
N VAL A 754 105.44 20.82 -5.35
CA VAL A 754 104.20 21.05 -4.61
C VAL A 754 103.25 19.90 -4.87
N THR A 755 102.78 19.22 -3.84
CA THR A 755 101.86 18.08 -3.93
C THR A 755 100.55 18.38 -3.22
N ASN A 756 99.41 18.09 -3.85
CA ASN A 756 98.13 18.06 -3.11
C ASN A 756 98.01 16.70 -2.41
N THR A 757 98.21 16.70 -1.10
CA THR A 757 98.13 15.51 -0.24
C THR A 757 96.74 15.33 0.38
N GLY A 758 95.81 16.25 0.11
CA GLY A 758 94.42 16.20 0.53
C GLY A 758 93.53 15.39 -0.41
N ASN A 759 92.21 15.44 -0.16
CA ASN A 759 91.20 14.68 -0.91
C ASN A 759 90.30 15.55 -1.81
N VAL A 760 90.57 16.85 -1.90
CA VAL A 760 89.85 17.81 -2.76
C VAL A 760 90.83 18.60 -3.62
N ASN A 761 90.35 19.07 -4.77
CA ASN A 761 91.10 19.92 -5.69
C ASN A 761 91.52 21.23 -5.03
N LEU A 762 92.75 21.67 -5.24
CA LEU A 762 93.25 22.98 -4.79
C LEU A 762 93.45 23.90 -6.00
N SER A 763 93.19 25.19 -5.83
CA SER A 763 93.39 26.22 -6.85
C SER A 763 94.30 27.32 -6.32
N SER A 764 94.63 28.30 -7.17
CA SER A 764 95.41 29.48 -6.76
C SER A 764 96.74 29.14 -6.08
N ILE A 765 97.44 28.11 -6.60
CA ILE A 765 98.72 27.66 -6.04
C ILE A 765 99.77 28.77 -6.20
N ASP A 766 100.22 29.31 -5.07
CA ASP A 766 101.21 30.37 -4.98
C ASP A 766 102.46 29.86 -4.24
N VAL A 767 103.60 29.84 -4.94
CA VAL A 767 104.88 29.40 -4.39
C VAL A 767 105.82 30.60 -4.26
N GLN A 768 106.32 30.82 -3.06
CA GLN A 768 107.20 31.93 -2.73
C GLN A 768 108.48 31.42 -2.08
N ASP A 769 109.56 32.20 -2.19
CA ASP A 769 110.79 31.99 -1.43
C ASP A 769 111.02 33.17 -0.50
N ASN A 770 111.52 32.90 0.71
CA ASN A 770 111.75 33.93 1.71
C ASN A 770 112.90 34.89 1.37
N ILE A 771 113.79 34.53 0.43
CA ILE A 771 114.88 35.38 -0.02
C ILE A 771 114.41 36.29 -1.16
N THR A 772 114.55 37.60 -0.94
CA THR A 772 114.17 38.61 -1.92
C THR A 772 114.97 38.46 -3.21
N GLY A 773 114.27 38.27 -4.33
CA GLY A 773 114.87 38.09 -5.65
C GLY A 773 114.96 36.64 -6.12
N VAL A 774 114.70 35.68 -5.22
CA VAL A 774 114.42 34.29 -5.60
C VAL A 774 112.91 34.19 -5.86
N THR A 775 112.54 34.09 -7.14
CA THR A 775 111.12 34.01 -7.54
C THR A 775 110.88 32.64 -8.17
N PRO A 776 110.24 31.68 -7.46
CA PRO A 776 109.83 30.41 -8.04
C PRO A 776 108.94 30.64 -9.27
N ALA A 777 109.33 30.03 -10.39
CA ALA A 777 108.56 30.05 -11.63
C ALA A 777 108.00 28.65 -11.88
N TYR A 778 106.73 28.58 -12.27
CA TYR A 778 106.10 27.31 -12.63
C TYR A 778 106.85 26.64 -13.79
N LEU A 779 107.17 25.36 -13.61
CA LEU A 779 107.95 24.56 -14.56
C LEU A 779 107.05 23.54 -15.29
N SER A 780 106.33 22.70 -14.54
CA SER A 780 105.48 21.62 -15.08
C SER A 780 104.67 20.95 -13.96
N GLY A 781 103.61 20.20 -14.31
CA GLY A 781 102.87 19.38 -13.34
C GLY A 781 101.39 19.33 -13.63
N ASP A 782 100.80 20.49 -13.95
CA ASP A 782 99.44 20.69 -14.46
C ASP A 782 99.34 20.05 -15.85
N THR A 783 98.97 18.77 -15.91
CA THR A 783 98.99 18.01 -17.17
C THR A 783 97.78 18.26 -18.07
N ASN A 784 96.71 18.83 -17.50
CA ASN A 784 95.46 19.16 -18.20
C ASN A 784 95.31 20.68 -18.46
N ASP A 785 96.27 21.50 -18.01
CA ASP A 785 96.33 22.96 -18.16
C ASP A 785 95.08 23.66 -17.59
N ASP A 786 94.49 23.13 -16.50
CA ASP A 786 93.27 23.67 -15.92
C ASP A 786 93.49 24.60 -14.72
N GLY A 787 94.74 24.71 -14.24
CA GLY A 787 95.10 25.55 -13.11
C GLY A 787 94.60 25.01 -11.75
N ILE A 788 94.30 23.71 -11.67
CA ILE A 788 93.83 23.03 -10.47
C ILE A 788 94.81 21.93 -10.10
N LEU A 789 95.35 21.98 -8.88
CA LEU A 789 96.19 20.93 -8.32
C LEU A 789 95.28 19.83 -7.73
N GLU A 790 95.13 18.72 -8.45
CA GLU A 790 94.22 17.64 -8.07
C GLU A 790 94.84 16.73 -7.00
N PRO A 791 94.02 15.98 -6.22
CA PRO A 791 94.54 15.04 -5.23
C PRO A 791 95.60 14.07 -5.79
N GLY A 792 96.80 14.12 -5.22
CA GLY A 792 97.97 13.34 -5.63
C GLY A 792 98.77 13.89 -6.81
N GLU A 793 98.35 15.00 -7.42
CA GLU A 793 99.12 15.69 -8.46
C GLU A 793 100.31 16.45 -7.84
N VAL A 794 101.39 16.58 -8.62
CA VAL A 794 102.63 17.27 -8.21
C VAL A 794 102.98 18.34 -9.22
N TRP A 795 103.07 19.59 -8.78
CA TRP A 795 103.51 20.73 -9.57
C TRP A 795 104.93 21.15 -9.20
N MET A 796 105.78 21.23 -10.21
CA MET A 796 107.18 21.63 -10.10
C MET A 796 107.33 23.11 -10.42
N TYR A 797 108.08 23.80 -9.59
CA TYR A 797 108.54 25.17 -9.80
C TYR A 797 110.07 25.19 -9.70
N ASN A 798 110.73 26.15 -10.33
CA ASN A 798 112.15 26.36 -10.12
C ASN A 798 112.52 27.84 -10.00
N ALA A 799 113.66 28.09 -9.37
CA ALA A 799 114.30 29.40 -9.33
C ALA A 799 115.81 29.21 -9.50
N THR A 800 116.49 30.21 -10.06
CA THR A 800 117.94 30.17 -10.26
C THR A 800 118.62 31.33 -9.57
N GLY A 801 119.81 31.11 -9.03
CA GLY A 801 120.67 32.11 -8.43
C GLY A 801 122.14 31.86 -8.77
N ILE A 802 123.02 32.64 -8.16
CA ILE A 802 124.47 32.45 -8.24
C ILE A 802 124.99 32.22 -6.83
N ALA A 803 125.84 31.23 -6.63
CA ALA A 803 126.39 30.90 -5.33
C ALA A 803 127.23 32.05 -4.77
N GLU A 804 126.78 32.61 -3.64
CA GLU A 804 127.54 33.54 -2.81
C GLU A 804 128.49 32.80 -1.87
N GLU A 805 129.56 33.46 -1.43
CA GLU A 805 130.58 32.89 -0.54
C GLU A 805 130.02 32.51 0.83
N GLY A 806 130.30 31.28 1.27
CA GLY A 806 129.94 30.76 2.59
C GLY A 806 128.55 30.09 2.66
N GLN A 807 128.03 29.92 3.88
CA GLN A 807 126.76 29.22 4.11
C GLN A 807 125.55 30.03 3.65
N TYR A 808 124.68 29.41 2.86
CA TYR A 808 123.39 29.94 2.44
C TYR A 808 122.24 29.08 2.97
N ALA A 809 121.09 29.71 3.21
CA ALA A 809 119.84 29.07 3.58
C ALA A 809 118.64 29.87 3.05
N ASN A 810 117.61 29.19 2.54
CA ASN A 810 116.34 29.80 2.14
C ASN A 810 115.15 28.87 2.41
N LEU A 811 113.95 29.41 2.52
CA LEU A 811 112.70 28.71 2.85
C LEU A 811 111.69 28.91 1.72
N GLY A 812 111.23 27.81 1.12
CA GLY A 812 110.09 27.82 0.21
C GLY A 812 108.78 27.78 1.00
N ASN A 813 107.76 28.49 0.56
CA ASN A 813 106.42 28.47 1.13
C ASN A 813 105.40 28.32 0.00
N VAL A 814 104.39 27.47 0.19
CA VAL A 814 103.27 27.33 -0.74
C VAL A 814 101.95 27.67 -0.06
N THR A 815 101.03 28.25 -0.81
CA THR A 815 99.62 28.40 -0.44
C THR A 815 98.75 27.89 -1.58
N GLY A 816 97.69 27.14 -1.27
CA GLY A 816 96.64 26.76 -2.21
C GLY A 816 95.26 26.95 -1.58
N THR A 817 94.26 27.23 -2.39
CA THR A 817 92.87 27.50 -1.95
C THR A 817 91.98 26.32 -2.29
N ASP A 818 91.26 25.79 -1.30
CA ASP A 818 90.33 24.68 -1.46
C ASP A 818 88.98 25.11 -2.10
N PRO A 819 88.07 24.18 -2.44
CA PRO A 819 86.79 24.54 -3.07
C PRO A 819 85.80 25.22 -2.12
N THR A 820 86.08 25.26 -0.81
CA THR A 820 85.31 26.00 0.19
C THR A 820 85.86 27.42 0.44
N GLU A 821 86.85 27.84 -0.37
CA GLU A 821 87.55 29.13 -0.31
C GLU A 821 88.45 29.29 0.93
N ALA A 822 88.89 28.19 1.52
CA ALA A 822 89.87 28.16 2.61
C ALA A 822 91.29 27.89 2.09
N ASP A 823 92.28 28.59 2.64
CA ASP A 823 93.68 28.41 2.27
C ASP A 823 94.35 27.29 3.08
N VAL A 824 95.17 26.48 2.40
CA VAL A 824 96.12 25.52 2.97
C VAL A 824 97.55 25.94 2.62
N THR A 825 98.49 25.71 3.53
CA THR A 825 99.88 26.21 3.40
C THR A 825 100.88 25.17 3.86
N ASP A 826 102.07 25.19 3.29
CA ASP A 826 103.22 24.40 3.74
C ASP A 826 104.56 25.10 3.45
N GLU A 827 105.63 24.74 4.15
CA GLU A 827 106.95 25.38 4.06
C GLU A 827 108.12 24.40 4.15
N ASP A 828 109.20 24.64 3.38
CA ASP A 828 110.33 23.71 3.28
C ASP A 828 111.70 24.40 3.08
N PRO A 829 112.72 24.11 3.93
CA PRO A 829 114.02 24.80 3.92
C PRO A 829 115.04 24.18 2.95
N SER A 830 116.00 24.97 2.46
CA SER A 830 117.15 24.44 1.71
C SER A 830 118.43 25.23 1.98
N HIS A 831 119.60 24.60 1.76
CA HIS A 831 120.93 25.11 2.09
C HIS A 831 121.96 24.84 0.97
N TYR A 832 123.03 25.65 0.89
CA TYR A 832 124.26 25.31 0.17
C TYR A 832 125.47 26.03 0.79
N PHE A 833 126.70 25.67 0.42
CA PHE A 833 127.91 26.39 0.82
C PHE A 833 128.76 26.83 -0.39
N GLY A 834 128.96 28.15 -0.52
CA GLY A 834 129.76 28.77 -1.58
C GLY A 834 131.27 28.63 -1.36
N SER A 835 131.95 27.86 -2.21
CA SER A 835 133.38 27.54 -2.10
C SER A 835 134.31 28.44 -2.94
N THR A 836 135.42 28.88 -2.38
CA THR A 836 136.50 29.70 -2.98
C THR A 836 137.87 29.07 -2.66
N PRO A 837 138.28 28.01 -3.37
CA PRO A 837 139.58 27.37 -3.16
C PRO A 837 140.71 28.28 -3.64
N LEU A 838 141.75 28.51 -2.82
CA LEU A 838 142.95 29.26 -3.20
C LEU A 838 144.18 28.71 -2.45
N ILE A 839 145.32 28.64 -3.14
CA ILE A 839 146.60 28.23 -2.59
C ILE A 839 147.66 29.28 -2.93
N ASP A 840 148.64 29.45 -2.06
CA ASP A 840 149.73 30.43 -2.16
C ASP A 840 151.05 29.74 -1.81
N ILE A 841 152.15 30.04 -2.51
CA ILE A 841 153.50 29.54 -2.21
C ILE A 841 154.50 30.69 -2.10
N GLU A 842 155.30 30.70 -1.04
CA GLU A 842 156.35 31.70 -0.81
C GLU A 842 157.71 31.01 -0.64
N LYS A 843 158.72 31.42 -1.41
CA LYS A 843 159.99 30.71 -1.60
C LYS A 843 161.22 31.57 -1.28
N SER A 844 161.94 31.18 -0.23
CA SER A 844 163.18 31.84 0.18
C SER A 844 164.45 31.06 -0.18
N THR A 845 165.57 31.75 -0.39
CA THR A 845 166.91 31.19 -0.54
C THR A 845 167.78 31.59 0.65
N ASN A 846 168.29 30.62 1.42
CA ASN A 846 169.09 30.81 2.63
C ASN A 846 168.45 31.74 3.68
N GLY A 847 167.11 31.74 3.73
CA GLY A 847 166.32 32.57 4.65
C GLY A 847 166.05 34.00 4.17
N ASP A 848 166.53 34.38 2.98
CA ASP A 848 166.14 35.62 2.30
C ASP A 848 165.06 35.32 1.26
N ASP A 849 163.96 36.07 1.29
CA ASP A 849 163.08 36.25 0.12
C ASP A 849 163.96 36.81 -1.01
N ALA A 850 164.02 36.06 -2.11
CA ALA A 850 164.97 36.28 -3.18
C ALA A 850 164.30 36.28 -4.55
N ASP A 851 163.11 36.85 -4.65
CA ASP A 851 162.31 36.88 -5.89
C ASP A 851 162.99 37.63 -7.03
N THR A 852 163.97 38.48 -6.71
CA THR A 852 164.65 39.34 -7.69
C THR A 852 166.17 39.11 -7.78
N PRO A 853 166.77 39.14 -8.98
CA PRO A 853 168.22 39.10 -9.14
C PRO A 853 168.90 40.32 -8.48
N THR A 854 170.05 40.18 -7.81
CA THR A 854 170.95 39.02 -7.85
C THR A 854 170.69 37.93 -6.82
N GLY A 855 169.73 38.12 -5.90
CA GLY A 855 169.57 37.30 -4.69
C GLY A 855 170.77 37.42 -3.71
N PRO A 856 170.77 36.63 -2.61
CA PRO A 856 171.89 36.58 -1.67
C PRO A 856 173.21 36.15 -2.33
N LEU A 857 174.32 36.73 -1.85
CA LEU A 857 175.67 36.34 -2.25
C LEU A 857 176.07 35.08 -1.50
N VAL A 858 176.17 33.97 -2.22
CA VAL A 858 176.56 32.67 -1.65
C VAL A 858 177.97 32.32 -2.15
N PRO A 859 178.94 31.95 -1.29
CA PRO A 859 180.23 31.51 -1.78
C PRO A 859 180.11 30.27 -2.68
N VAL A 860 180.81 30.23 -3.81
CA VAL A 860 180.77 29.04 -4.70
C VAL A 860 181.22 27.81 -3.92
N GLY A 861 180.42 26.74 -3.99
CA GLY A 861 180.64 25.51 -3.24
C GLY A 861 180.01 25.46 -1.84
N ALA A 862 179.37 26.55 -1.36
CA ALA A 862 178.61 26.54 -0.11
C ALA A 862 177.19 25.99 -0.30
N ASP A 863 176.59 25.51 0.79
CA ASP A 863 175.22 25.01 0.80
C ASP A 863 174.22 26.14 0.50
N VAL A 864 173.21 25.81 -0.29
CA VAL A 864 172.04 26.65 -0.57
C VAL A 864 170.82 25.90 -0.07
N GLU A 865 170.03 26.52 0.80
CA GLU A 865 168.74 26.00 1.26
C GLU A 865 167.62 26.83 0.61
N TRP A 866 166.64 26.14 0.01
CA TRP A 866 165.37 26.72 -0.42
C TRP A 866 164.28 26.28 0.54
N VAL A 867 163.46 27.21 1.00
CA VAL A 867 162.27 26.92 1.84
C VAL A 867 161.04 27.42 1.09
N TYR A 868 159.99 26.60 1.04
CA TYR A 868 158.71 26.88 0.39
C TYR A 868 157.60 26.84 1.45
N ASN A 869 156.90 27.94 1.67
CA ASN A 869 155.76 28.02 2.58
C ASN A 869 154.48 28.03 1.74
N VAL A 870 153.70 26.96 1.82
CA VAL A 870 152.44 26.79 1.10
C VAL A 870 151.28 27.12 2.03
N THR A 871 150.40 28.05 1.67
CA THR A 871 149.25 28.45 2.49
C THR A 871 147.93 28.20 1.75
N ASN A 872 146.92 27.63 2.41
CA ASN A 872 145.55 27.65 1.87
C ASN A 872 144.92 29.00 2.23
N THR A 873 144.77 29.85 1.22
CA THR A 873 144.19 31.20 1.36
C THR A 873 142.70 31.23 0.99
N GLY A 874 142.12 30.08 0.62
CA GLY A 874 140.71 29.90 0.29
C GLY A 874 139.82 29.59 1.50
N ASN A 875 138.54 29.30 1.23
CA ASN A 875 137.53 29.01 2.27
C ASN A 875 137.13 27.52 2.39
N VAL A 876 137.76 26.64 1.60
CA VAL A 876 137.57 25.19 1.63
C VAL A 876 138.89 24.46 1.83
N ASN A 877 138.81 23.25 2.35
CA ASN A 877 139.96 22.36 2.55
C ASN A 877 140.62 21.98 1.22
N LEU A 878 141.95 21.99 1.15
CA LEU A 878 142.72 21.52 0.00
C LEU A 878 143.45 20.21 0.35
N SER A 879 143.53 19.29 -0.60
CA SER A 879 144.21 18.00 -0.45
C SER A 879 145.30 17.84 -1.52
N SER A 880 146.06 16.74 -1.48
CA SER A 880 147.02 16.40 -2.55
C SER A 880 148.05 17.50 -2.85
N ILE A 881 148.53 18.19 -1.80
CA ILE A 881 149.51 19.27 -1.95
C ILE A 881 150.82 18.74 -2.54
N ASP A 882 151.18 19.19 -3.74
CA ASP A 882 152.40 18.84 -4.46
C ASP A 882 153.25 20.09 -4.70
N VAL A 883 154.50 20.06 -4.23
CA VAL A 883 155.45 21.18 -4.37
C VAL A 883 156.64 20.74 -5.21
N GLN A 884 156.87 21.44 -6.33
CA GLN A 884 157.94 21.15 -7.28
C GLN A 884 158.85 22.36 -7.47
N ASP A 885 160.08 22.10 -7.92
CA ASP A 885 161.01 23.15 -8.36
C ASP A 885 161.38 22.95 -9.84
N ASN A 886 161.47 24.05 -10.59
CA ASN A 886 161.74 23.98 -12.02
C ASN A 886 163.17 23.54 -12.39
N ILE A 887 164.11 23.54 -11.43
CA ILE A 887 165.47 23.08 -11.65
C ILE A 887 165.59 21.58 -11.40
N THR A 888 166.03 20.87 -12.43
CA THR A 888 166.21 19.42 -12.39
C THR A 888 167.20 19.02 -11.29
N GLY A 889 166.73 18.22 -10.33
CA GLY A 889 167.52 17.75 -9.19
C GLY A 889 167.27 18.52 -7.90
N VAL A 890 166.53 19.63 -7.94
CA VAL A 890 165.97 20.29 -6.75
C VAL A 890 164.60 19.67 -6.50
N THR A 891 164.48 18.90 -5.42
CA THR A 891 163.21 18.26 -5.03
C THR A 891 162.79 18.78 -3.66
N PRO A 892 161.77 19.65 -3.59
CA PRO A 892 161.18 20.06 -2.32
C PRO A 892 160.71 18.85 -1.52
N ALA A 893 161.09 18.78 -0.25
CA ALA A 893 160.66 17.75 0.68
C ALA A 893 159.82 18.40 1.78
N TYR A 894 158.69 17.78 2.14
CA TYR A 894 157.84 18.25 3.23
C TYR A 894 158.63 18.32 4.54
N LEU A 895 158.48 19.43 5.26
CA LEU A 895 159.18 19.72 6.49
C LEU A 895 158.24 19.71 7.70
N SER A 896 157.15 20.49 7.66
CA SER A 896 156.18 20.63 8.76
C SER A 896 154.99 21.49 8.34
N GLY A 897 153.85 21.41 9.04
CA GLY A 897 152.74 22.35 8.86
C GLY A 897 151.37 21.71 9.04
N ASP A 898 151.21 20.47 8.60
CA ASP A 898 150.07 19.58 8.86
C ASP A 898 150.08 19.21 10.35
N THR A 899 149.33 19.95 11.16
CA THR A 899 149.39 19.79 12.64
C THR A 899 148.51 18.66 13.17
N ASN A 900 147.52 18.23 12.38
CA ASN A 900 146.60 17.16 12.72
C ASN A 900 146.92 15.83 12.00
N ASP A 901 147.96 15.82 11.15
CA ASP A 901 148.45 14.68 10.35
C ASP A 901 147.35 14.07 9.44
N ASP A 902 146.39 14.88 8.97
CA ASP A 902 145.28 14.40 8.13
C ASP A 902 145.53 14.51 6.62
N GLY A 903 146.63 15.15 6.22
CA GLY A 903 146.99 15.32 4.82
C GLY A 903 146.09 16.33 4.08
N ILE A 904 145.39 17.20 4.80
CA ILE A 904 144.52 18.25 4.27
C ILE A 904 145.06 19.61 4.72
N LEU A 905 145.33 20.48 3.77
CA LEU A 905 145.68 21.87 4.03
C LEU A 905 144.38 22.66 4.25
N GLU A 906 144.02 22.92 5.50
CA GLU A 906 142.77 23.60 5.86
C GLU A 906 142.85 25.12 5.63
N PRO A 907 141.73 25.83 5.47
CA PRO A 907 141.71 27.29 5.33
C PRO A 907 142.55 28.00 6.40
N GLY A 908 143.59 28.72 5.95
CA GLY A 908 144.54 29.46 6.79
C GLY A 908 145.73 28.64 7.32
N GLU A 909 145.81 27.34 7.05
CA GLU A 909 146.97 26.51 7.43
C GLU A 909 148.17 26.76 6.48
N VAL A 910 149.40 26.56 6.99
CA VAL A 910 150.66 26.78 6.25
C VAL A 910 151.55 25.54 6.35
N TRP A 911 151.90 24.94 5.20
CA TRP A 911 152.82 23.81 5.09
C TRP A 911 154.17 24.23 4.52
N MET A 912 155.24 23.87 5.23
CA MET A 912 156.62 24.16 4.89
C MET A 912 157.27 22.98 4.19
N TYR A 913 158.02 23.26 3.13
CA TYR A 913 158.88 22.32 2.40
C TYR A 913 160.28 22.91 2.30
N ASN A 914 161.33 22.08 2.15
CA ASN A 914 162.67 22.56 1.85
C ASN A 914 163.41 21.71 0.83
N ALA A 915 164.42 22.31 0.19
CA ALA A 915 165.36 21.62 -0.69
C ALA A 915 166.77 22.19 -0.47
N THR A 916 167.81 21.39 -0.69
CA THR A 916 169.20 21.83 -0.54
C THR A 916 170.00 21.62 -1.82
N GLY A 917 170.90 22.55 -2.12
CA GLY A 917 171.85 22.49 -3.23
C GLY A 917 173.22 23.05 -2.84
N ILE A 918 174.10 23.19 -3.83
CA ILE A 918 175.41 23.82 -3.68
C ILE A 918 175.49 25.02 -4.63
N ALA A 919 175.97 26.16 -4.15
CA ALA A 919 176.05 27.38 -4.93
C ALA A 919 177.05 27.23 -6.10
N GLU A 920 176.56 27.42 -7.33
CA GLU A 920 177.36 27.47 -8.54
C GLU A 920 177.87 28.89 -8.83
N GLU A 921 178.94 29.03 -9.62
CA GLU A 921 179.49 30.34 -9.97
C GLU A 921 178.52 31.17 -10.85
N GLY A 922 178.23 32.41 -10.45
CA GLY A 922 177.36 33.32 -11.20
C GLY A 922 175.93 33.40 -10.68
N GLN A 923 175.03 33.98 -11.49
CA GLN A 923 173.62 34.16 -11.15
C GLN A 923 172.86 32.84 -11.29
N TYR A 924 172.10 32.49 -10.25
CA TYR A 924 171.15 31.38 -10.23
C TYR A 924 169.73 31.91 -10.06
N ALA A 925 168.76 31.20 -10.66
CA ALA A 925 167.33 31.44 -10.52
C ALA A 925 166.58 30.11 -10.60
N ASN A 926 165.58 29.91 -9.75
CA ASN A 926 164.67 28.76 -9.79
C ASN A 926 163.25 29.16 -9.38
N LEU A 927 162.24 28.45 -9.86
CA LEU A 927 160.81 28.71 -9.62
C LEU A 927 160.24 27.53 -8.83
N GLY A 928 159.59 27.81 -7.69
CA GLY A 928 158.80 26.82 -6.96
C GLY A 928 157.36 26.87 -7.44
N ASN A 929 156.74 25.72 -7.65
CA ASN A 929 155.33 25.63 -8.04
C ASN A 929 154.62 24.73 -7.04
N VAL A 930 153.43 25.12 -6.61
CA VAL A 930 152.53 24.29 -5.81
C VAL A 930 151.25 23.97 -6.57
N THR A 931 150.71 22.79 -6.33
CA THR A 931 149.34 22.40 -6.72
C THR A 931 148.65 21.77 -5.51
N GLY A 932 147.39 22.10 -5.27
CA GLY A 932 146.50 21.43 -4.32
C GLY A 932 145.13 21.21 -4.94
N THR A 933 144.39 20.20 -4.47
CA THR A 933 143.09 19.80 -5.03
C THR A 933 141.97 20.13 -4.03
N ASP A 934 140.94 20.85 -4.47
CA ASP A 934 139.79 21.23 -3.64
C ASP A 934 138.76 20.09 -3.44
N PRO A 935 137.69 20.25 -2.63
CA PRO A 935 136.69 19.20 -2.41
C PRO A 935 135.78 18.93 -3.62
N THR A 936 135.85 19.77 -4.67
CA THR A 936 135.16 19.56 -5.95
C THR A 936 136.05 18.85 -6.97
N GLU A 937 137.25 18.41 -6.56
CA GLU A 937 138.28 17.75 -7.37
C GLU A 937 138.94 18.67 -8.43
N ALA A 938 138.90 19.99 -8.21
CA ALA A 938 139.58 20.98 -9.02
C ALA A 938 140.96 21.32 -8.43
N ASP A 939 141.97 21.43 -9.30
CA ASP A 939 143.32 21.84 -8.90
C ASP A 939 143.44 23.37 -8.82
N VAL A 940 144.02 23.84 -7.72
CA VAL A 940 144.51 25.21 -7.52
C VAL A 940 146.03 25.21 -7.50
N THR A 941 146.65 26.22 -8.12
CA THR A 941 148.11 26.28 -8.28
C THR A 941 148.64 27.66 -7.99
N ASP A 942 149.88 27.74 -7.51
CA ASP A 942 150.63 28.98 -7.40
C ASP A 942 152.13 28.76 -7.67
N GLU A 943 152.87 29.82 -7.97
CA GLU A 943 154.31 29.75 -8.28
C GLU A 943 155.09 30.96 -7.79
N ASP A 944 156.32 30.72 -7.31
CA ASP A 944 157.16 31.77 -6.71
C ASP A 944 158.66 31.62 -7.04
N PRO A 945 159.32 32.64 -7.61
CA PRO A 945 160.72 32.58 -8.04
C PRO A 945 161.71 32.85 -6.90
N SER A 946 162.94 32.33 -7.00
CA SER A 946 164.02 32.62 -6.05
C SER A 946 165.39 32.66 -6.76
N HIS A 947 166.33 33.43 -6.22
CA HIS A 947 167.62 33.74 -6.85
C HIS A 947 168.81 33.67 -5.87
N TYR A 948 170.02 33.44 -6.36
CA TYR A 948 171.27 33.73 -5.62
C TYR A 948 172.43 34.05 -6.57
N PHE A 949 173.56 34.57 -6.06
CA PHE A 949 174.78 34.78 -6.86
C PHE A 949 176.03 34.14 -6.21
N GLY A 950 176.66 33.20 -6.91
CA GLY A 950 177.86 32.49 -6.49
C GLY A 950 179.17 33.26 -6.69
N SER A 951 179.95 33.49 -5.61
CA SER A 951 181.25 34.20 -5.69
C SER A 951 182.47 33.43 -5.11
N THR A 952 183.64 33.50 -5.76
CA THR A 952 184.92 32.86 -5.30
C THR A 952 185.91 33.87 -4.68
N PRO A 953 186.43 33.69 -3.45
CA PRO A 953 187.48 34.55 -2.89
C PRO A 953 188.91 34.07 -3.23
N LEU A 954 189.82 34.99 -3.62
CA LEU A 954 191.28 34.75 -3.77
C LEU A 954 192.08 35.59 -2.74
N ILE A 955 193.05 34.99 -2.03
CA ILE A 955 194.01 35.68 -1.13
C ILE A 955 195.44 35.45 -1.64
N ASP A 956 196.24 36.52 -1.76
CA ASP A 956 197.68 36.52 -2.07
C ASP A 956 198.49 36.99 -0.84
N ILE A 957 199.64 36.37 -0.52
CA ILE A 957 200.52 36.72 0.61
C ILE A 957 201.98 36.84 0.12
N GLU A 958 202.54 38.06 0.16
CA GLU A 958 203.97 38.33 -0.03
C GLU A 958 204.70 38.50 1.32
N LYS A 959 205.88 37.89 1.50
CA LYS A 959 206.80 38.11 2.64
C LYS A 959 208.12 38.72 2.14
N SER A 960 208.64 39.73 2.82
CA SER A 960 210.03 40.19 2.69
C SER A 960 210.77 40.27 4.05
N THR A 961 212.06 39.97 4.05
CA THR A 961 213.04 40.29 5.10
C THR A 961 214.17 41.07 4.46
N ASN A 962 214.43 42.30 4.96
CA ASN A 962 215.48 43.28 4.59
C ASN A 962 215.92 43.40 3.13
#